data_AF-A0A7S2D7Q9-F1
#
_entry.id   AF-A0A7S2D7Q9-F1
#
_cell.length_a   1.000
_cell.length_b   1.000
_cell.length_c   1.000
_cell.angle_alpha   90.00
_cell.angle_beta   90.00
_cell.angle_gamma   90.00
#
_symmetry.space_group_name_H-M   'P 1'
#
loop_
_entity.id
_entity.type
_entity.pdbx_description
1 polymer ?
#
loop_
_entity_poly.entity_id
_entity_poly.type
_entity_poly.pdbx_seq_one_letter_code
_entity_poly.pdbx_strand_id
1 'polypeptide(L)'
;RLPMAANAVWETACASGGPLGALFTTLRALYAHRVHLKPYTYRDALQIQIEVKDDQCFFGWPLHAALCGVAPLFRGMVVSFDGHRNADRTADRTAGDASARLCQAIDAAVAAASGPSAGTPGALAIPAARVLGIAKLKCLNYLIRTFGVRNQLPVLLRHGANEYLKRVRNFFRNWSVPEEHQPRLHSIFSNWAAEVATLPPHARDELQAGAYLHILEPFLHGEVRRGTNAAANGFGVERFCLIVCNLTGEPLPVDTLPLYAPGMLSVTRKDASETPRPGTVTVLTAPPSGKALATGNPYTLVIVFSPAHGADKQWHSKARTCDNLVQRFPTLRGRIFTRPSVAEWKAAVAKLAAELPHPSDAPPPAAELLDLPHRVIVLLLGLPPGGGKSSLFYLLQQHHRAVVVSSDAEKARNGDPRAFDAALKLELRPDRGHSRLVCYDKNVPNVEGLAKALRVLDECRRTLKVRISVVSVVPAWLDHDLAWQRVRERPPTDIALNVHAIPGGEAEAYRIFSSIFFEPAEAFLPLAQGLPAAIVSDAFWQDLGKARELASRIAGSVDRAVALADLQAVLQEGARSSNRAAGPHQWAKAEIPASKLHLTLLPPPAAAARGASGSAAEAEEERGALLKRMRAQVGVWVQVPLLRYISAVSVPTMAAAMPRRLGFWEVGDLRGLAPDLQFAPQRSIYHVTDLAALVNTSPRDCAEMLLAIRRCSEHRPENGAEWRGGALCTG
;
A
#
# COMPACT_ATOMS: atom_id res chain seq x y z
N ARG A 1 -27.48 -18.87 29.75
CA ARG A 1 -26.27 -19.72 29.58
C ARG A 1 -25.06 -18.81 29.67
N LEU A 2 -24.10 -19.12 30.53
CA LEU A 2 -22.85 -18.34 30.64
C LEU A 2 -22.06 -18.45 29.32
N PRO A 3 -21.37 -17.38 28.88
CA PRO A 3 -20.52 -17.44 27.70
C PRO A 3 -19.40 -18.48 27.91
N MET A 4 -19.19 -19.37 26.94
CA MET A 4 -18.05 -20.30 26.97
C MET A 4 -16.74 -19.51 26.99
N ALA A 5 -15.81 -19.89 27.86
CA ALA A 5 -14.47 -19.32 27.87
C ALA A 5 -13.77 -19.57 26.52
N ALA A 6 -12.99 -18.59 26.03
CA ALA A 6 -12.35 -18.67 24.71
C ALA A 6 -11.49 -19.93 24.52
N ASN A 7 -10.80 -20.39 25.56
CA ASN A 7 -9.99 -21.63 25.50
C ASN A 7 -10.85 -22.89 25.37
N ALA A 8 -11.99 -22.95 26.07
CA ALA A 8 -12.92 -24.08 25.95
C ALA A 8 -13.51 -24.19 24.54
N VAL A 9 -13.75 -23.05 23.86
CA VAL A 9 -14.21 -23.05 22.46
C VAL A 9 -13.16 -23.64 21.52
N TRP A 10 -11.89 -23.27 21.71
CA TRP A 10 -10.78 -23.84 20.94
C TRP A 10 -10.61 -25.34 21.18
N GLU A 11 -10.72 -25.80 22.44
CA GLU A 11 -10.62 -27.22 22.79
C GLU A 11 -11.74 -28.04 22.13
N THR A 12 -12.99 -27.61 22.25
CA THR A 12 -14.13 -28.27 21.58
C THR A 12 -13.95 -28.29 20.07
N ALA A 13 -13.45 -27.20 19.46
CA ALA A 13 -13.23 -27.13 18.03
C ALA A 13 -12.12 -28.08 17.56
N CYS A 14 -10.98 -28.12 18.27
CA CYS A 14 -9.87 -29.04 17.96
C CYS A 14 -10.28 -30.51 18.17
N ALA A 15 -11.13 -30.79 19.15
CA ALA A 15 -11.61 -32.13 19.48
C ALA A 15 -12.59 -32.73 18.47
N SER A 16 -13.07 -31.97 17.46
CA SER A 16 -14.00 -32.51 16.44
C SER A 16 -13.44 -33.63 15.57
N GLY A 17 -12.12 -33.81 15.54
CA GLY A 17 -11.48 -34.80 14.68
C GLY A 17 -11.68 -34.52 13.19
N GLY A 18 -11.12 -35.39 12.36
CA GLY A 18 -11.18 -35.28 10.90
C GLY A 18 -10.60 -33.95 10.35
N PRO A 19 -10.96 -33.58 9.11
CA PRO A 19 -10.42 -32.39 8.45
C PRO A 19 -10.74 -31.06 9.18
N LEU A 20 -11.86 -30.99 9.90
CA LEU A 20 -12.28 -29.81 10.66
C LEU A 20 -11.50 -29.67 11.99
N GLY A 21 -11.28 -30.77 12.72
CA GLY A 21 -10.41 -30.77 13.89
C GLY A 21 -8.97 -30.39 13.51
N ALA A 22 -8.49 -30.90 12.37
CA ALA A 22 -7.17 -30.54 11.83
C ALA A 22 -7.07 -29.06 11.42
N LEU A 23 -8.12 -28.49 10.82
CA LEU A 23 -8.27 -27.05 10.56
C LEU A 23 -8.15 -26.24 11.87
N PHE A 24 -8.92 -26.57 12.91
CA PHE A 24 -8.89 -25.83 14.17
C PHE A 24 -7.57 -25.98 14.92
N THR A 25 -6.96 -27.16 14.88
CA THR A 25 -5.63 -27.41 15.47
C THR A 25 -4.56 -26.54 14.80
N THR A 26 -4.58 -26.49 13.46
CA THR A 26 -3.66 -25.65 12.67
C THR A 26 -3.89 -24.16 12.94
N LEU A 27 -5.15 -23.71 12.94
CA LEU A 27 -5.48 -22.32 13.29
C LEU A 27 -5.04 -21.96 14.70
N ARG A 28 -5.17 -22.87 15.68
CA ARG A 28 -4.76 -22.63 17.07
C ARG A 28 -3.24 -22.53 17.20
N ALA A 29 -2.52 -23.44 16.55
CA ALA A 29 -1.06 -23.47 16.60
C ALA A 29 -0.46 -22.20 15.96
N LEU A 30 -0.90 -21.88 14.74
CA LEU A 30 -0.24 -20.87 13.90
C LEU A 30 -0.89 -19.49 14.01
N TYR A 31 -2.21 -19.45 14.12
CA TYR A 31 -3.00 -18.24 13.86
C TYR A 31 -3.94 -17.85 15.01
N ALA A 32 -3.81 -18.43 16.21
CA ALA A 32 -4.69 -18.10 17.36
C ALA A 32 -4.70 -16.61 17.72
N HIS A 33 -3.60 -15.90 17.44
CA HIS A 33 -3.50 -14.45 17.67
C HIS A 33 -4.32 -13.62 16.66
N ARG A 34 -4.63 -14.18 15.49
CA ARG A 34 -5.35 -13.55 14.37
C ARG A 34 -6.74 -14.14 14.13
N VAL A 35 -7.04 -15.28 14.74
CA VAL A 35 -8.32 -15.97 14.60
C VAL A 35 -9.07 -15.94 15.92
N HIS A 36 -10.31 -15.46 15.87
CA HIS A 36 -11.23 -15.48 16.99
C HIS A 36 -12.35 -16.47 16.68
N LEU A 37 -12.66 -17.35 17.64
CA LEU A 37 -13.79 -18.26 17.53
C LEU A 37 -14.97 -17.66 18.28
N LYS A 38 -16.05 -17.34 17.57
CA LYS A 38 -17.30 -16.88 18.17
C LYS A 38 -18.27 -18.06 18.31
N PRO A 39 -18.44 -18.62 19.52
CA PRO A 39 -19.45 -19.63 19.74
C PRO A 39 -20.83 -18.97 19.80
N TYR A 40 -21.84 -19.62 19.24
CA TYR A 40 -23.24 -19.34 19.54
C TYR A 40 -24.07 -20.61 19.40
N THR A 41 -25.17 -20.69 20.13
CA THR A 41 -26.12 -21.79 19.99
C THR A 41 -27.19 -21.41 18.98
N TYR A 42 -27.41 -22.24 17.97
CA TYR A 42 -28.50 -22.08 17.01
C TYR A 42 -29.18 -23.43 16.79
N ARG A 43 -30.51 -23.48 17.01
CA ARG A 43 -31.32 -24.71 16.96
C ARG A 43 -30.69 -25.86 17.76
N ASP A 44 -30.32 -25.58 19.01
CA ASP A 44 -29.69 -26.52 19.96
C ASP A 44 -28.34 -27.12 19.55
N ALA A 45 -27.75 -26.69 18.43
CA ALA A 45 -26.40 -27.04 18.03
C ALA A 45 -25.41 -25.95 18.43
N LEU A 46 -24.21 -26.36 18.86
CA LEU A 46 -23.08 -25.44 19.00
C LEU A 46 -22.60 -25.07 17.59
N GLN A 47 -22.63 -23.79 17.28
CA GLN A 47 -22.03 -23.23 16.09
C GLN A 47 -20.84 -22.37 16.47
N ILE A 48 -19.76 -22.49 15.72
CA ILE A 48 -18.56 -21.69 15.86
C ILE A 48 -18.37 -20.91 14.56
N GLN A 49 -18.45 -19.59 14.65
CA GLN A 49 -18.02 -18.71 13.57
C GLN A 49 -16.54 -18.41 13.70
N ILE A 50 -15.80 -18.69 12.63
CA ILE A 50 -14.37 -18.40 12.50
C ILE A 50 -14.21 -16.96 12.02
N GLU A 51 -13.79 -16.09 12.92
CA GLU A 51 -13.46 -14.70 12.60
C GLU A 51 -11.96 -14.53 12.41
N VAL A 52 -11.59 -14.24 11.17
CA VAL A 52 -10.21 -13.92 10.81
C VAL A 52 -10.03 -12.39 10.86
N LYS A 53 -9.18 -11.92 11.78
CA LYS A 53 -8.92 -10.48 12.03
C LYS A 53 -8.23 -9.80 10.85
N ASP A 54 -7.28 -10.49 10.23
CA ASP A 54 -6.55 -10.00 9.06
C ASP A 54 -6.37 -11.09 8.01
N ASP A 55 -6.24 -10.68 6.75
CA ASP A 55 -6.21 -11.63 5.63
C ASP A 55 -4.88 -12.39 5.51
N GLN A 56 -3.91 -12.18 6.41
CA GLN A 56 -2.59 -12.82 6.32
C GLN A 56 -2.66 -14.34 6.55
N CYS A 57 -3.63 -14.80 7.34
CA CYS A 57 -3.85 -16.24 7.57
C CYS A 57 -4.16 -17.01 6.27
N PHE A 58 -4.71 -16.35 5.25
CA PHE A 58 -5.06 -17.00 3.98
C PHE A 58 -3.85 -17.22 3.06
N PHE A 59 -2.72 -16.56 3.33
CA PHE A 59 -1.55 -16.65 2.47
C PHE A 59 -0.78 -17.96 2.62
N GLY A 60 -0.69 -18.51 3.84
CA GLY A 60 -0.12 -19.84 4.09
C GLY A 60 -1.13 -20.97 3.92
N TRP A 61 -2.44 -20.65 3.90
CA TRP A 61 -3.50 -21.65 3.99
C TRP A 61 -3.51 -22.72 2.88
N PRO A 62 -3.35 -22.38 1.59
CA PRO A 62 -3.35 -23.37 0.52
C PRO A 62 -2.26 -24.44 0.72
N LEU A 63 -1.12 -24.05 1.29
CA LEU A 63 0.01 -24.93 1.53
C LEU A 63 -0.27 -25.88 2.70
N HIS A 64 -0.81 -25.37 3.81
CA HIS A 64 -1.24 -26.20 4.94
C HIS A 64 -2.33 -27.19 4.54
N ALA A 65 -3.29 -26.76 3.71
CA ALA A 65 -4.32 -27.64 3.16
C ALA A 65 -3.74 -28.78 2.31
N ALA A 66 -2.77 -28.48 1.44
CA ALA A 66 -2.14 -29.46 0.57
C ALA A 66 -1.27 -30.47 1.33
N LEU A 67 -0.52 -30.04 2.34
CA LEU A 67 0.47 -30.88 3.03
C LEU A 67 -0.09 -31.62 4.24
N CYS A 68 -1.02 -31.00 4.97
CA CYS A 68 -1.56 -31.56 6.21
C CYS A 68 -3.01 -32.09 6.04
N GLY A 69 -3.56 -32.06 4.82
CA GLY A 69 -4.92 -32.53 4.54
C GLY A 69 -6.01 -31.76 5.32
N VAL A 70 -5.74 -30.51 5.72
CA VAL A 70 -6.68 -29.72 6.53
C VAL A 70 -7.84 -29.20 5.68
N ALA A 71 -9.01 -29.03 6.32
CA ALA A 71 -10.17 -28.46 5.63
C ALA A 71 -9.89 -27.03 5.10
N PRO A 72 -10.54 -26.62 4.00
CA PRO A 72 -10.39 -25.26 3.49
C PRO A 72 -10.92 -24.21 4.48
N LEU A 73 -10.12 -23.16 4.74
CA LEU A 73 -10.50 -22.03 5.59
C LEU A 73 -11.23 -20.98 4.76
N PHE A 74 -12.37 -20.50 5.27
CA PHE A 74 -13.07 -19.34 4.73
C PHE A 74 -13.26 -18.29 5.81
N ARG A 75 -13.11 -17.01 5.45
CA ARG A 75 -13.42 -15.91 6.38
C ARG A 75 -14.91 -15.93 6.73
N GLY A 76 -15.25 -15.93 8.02
CA GLY A 76 -16.63 -16.02 8.48
C GLY A 76 -17.25 -17.42 8.33
N MET A 77 -16.43 -18.45 8.14
CA MET A 77 -16.88 -19.85 8.11
C MET A 77 -17.61 -20.21 9.40
N VAL A 78 -18.78 -20.84 9.28
CA VAL A 78 -19.54 -21.34 10.43
C VAL A 78 -19.50 -22.86 10.41
N VAL A 79 -18.98 -23.42 11.49
CA VAL A 79 -18.94 -24.87 11.74
C VAL A 79 -19.95 -25.21 12.80
N SER A 80 -20.78 -26.21 12.55
CA SER A 80 -21.71 -26.75 13.54
C SER A 80 -21.27 -28.11 14.00
N PHE A 81 -21.48 -28.35 15.28
CA PHE A 81 -21.18 -29.61 15.94
C PHE A 81 -22.52 -30.23 16.28
N ASP A 82 -22.91 -31.26 15.52
CA ASP A 82 -24.17 -31.96 15.75
C ASP A 82 -24.02 -32.80 17.02
N GLY A 83 -24.61 -32.40 18.14
CA GLY A 83 -24.59 -33.24 19.35
C GLY A 83 -24.42 -32.54 20.71
N HIS A 84 -24.54 -31.21 20.81
CA HIS A 84 -24.62 -30.54 22.13
C HIS A 84 -26.00 -30.71 22.80
N ARG A 85 -26.54 -31.93 22.80
CA ARG A 85 -27.60 -32.34 23.72
C ARG A 85 -26.95 -33.09 24.87
N ASN A 86 -26.82 -32.39 26.00
CA ASN A 86 -26.46 -32.89 27.33
C ASN A 86 -25.11 -33.62 27.43
N ALA A 87 -24.04 -32.85 27.65
CA ALA A 87 -22.94 -33.27 28.50
C ALA A 87 -22.88 -32.30 29.70
N ASP A 88 -23.98 -32.28 30.45
CA ASP A 88 -23.95 -31.83 31.83
C ASP A 88 -23.75 -33.11 32.66
N ARG A 89 -22.64 -33.14 33.41
CA ARG A 89 -22.13 -34.23 34.29
C ARG A 89 -21.17 -35.25 33.64
N THR A 90 -20.07 -35.43 34.37
CA THR A 90 -18.95 -36.39 34.26
C THR A 90 -17.93 -36.19 33.13
N ALA A 91 -16.94 -35.32 33.37
CA ALA A 91 -15.52 -35.60 33.09
C ALA A 91 -14.65 -34.56 33.82
N ASP A 92 -14.53 -34.76 35.13
CA ASP A 92 -13.32 -34.38 35.85
C ASP A 92 -12.25 -35.45 35.51
N ARG A 93 -10.99 -35.02 35.41
CA ARG A 93 -9.74 -35.80 35.24
C ARG A 93 -9.15 -36.03 33.83
N THR A 94 -7.85 -35.71 33.77
CA THR A 94 -6.79 -36.05 32.79
C THR A 94 -6.56 -35.11 31.60
N ALA A 95 -6.30 -33.83 31.89
CA ALA A 95 -5.43 -33.00 31.06
C ALA A 95 -3.95 -33.39 31.35
N GLY A 96 -3.33 -34.17 30.46
CA GLY A 96 -1.94 -34.59 30.63
C GLY A 96 -1.26 -35.17 29.40
N ASP A 97 -1.99 -35.85 28.49
CA ASP A 97 -1.34 -36.72 27.49
C ASP A 97 -1.70 -36.46 26.01
N ALA A 98 -2.27 -35.30 25.69
CA ALA A 98 -2.72 -35.01 24.32
C ALA A 98 -1.55 -34.84 23.31
N SER A 99 -0.38 -34.38 23.75
CA SER A 99 0.79 -34.18 22.87
C SER A 99 1.51 -35.49 22.53
N ALA A 100 1.61 -36.42 23.49
CA ALA A 100 2.25 -37.72 23.26
C ALA A 100 1.44 -38.63 22.32
N ARG A 101 0.10 -38.53 22.38
CA ARG A 101 -0.81 -39.24 21.47
C ARG A 101 -0.79 -38.68 20.04
N LEU A 102 -0.44 -37.40 19.87
CA LEU A 102 -0.31 -36.75 18.56
C LEU A 102 0.93 -37.22 17.81
N CYS A 103 2.09 -37.32 18.48
CA CYS A 103 3.31 -37.89 17.88
C CYS A 103 3.10 -39.36 17.49
N GLN A 104 2.47 -40.17 18.36
CA GLN A 104 2.16 -41.56 18.04
C GLN A 104 1.14 -41.72 16.90
N ALA A 105 0.16 -40.83 16.76
CA ALA A 105 -0.81 -40.87 15.66
C ALA A 105 -0.20 -40.43 14.32
N ILE A 106 0.76 -39.50 14.34
CA ILE A 106 1.51 -39.07 13.15
C ILE A 106 2.50 -40.16 12.74
N ASP A 107 3.23 -40.77 13.67
CA ASP A 107 4.13 -41.90 13.40
C ASP A 107 3.36 -43.13 12.90
N ALA A 108 2.18 -43.40 13.46
CA ALA A 108 1.28 -44.45 12.98
C ALA A 108 0.70 -44.16 11.59
N ALA A 109 0.41 -42.90 11.26
CA ALA A 109 -0.04 -42.51 9.92
C ALA A 109 1.07 -42.59 8.86
N VAL A 110 2.33 -42.31 9.25
CA VAL A 110 3.52 -42.51 8.41
C VAL A 110 3.82 -44.01 8.22
N ALA A 111 3.63 -44.83 9.26
CA ALA A 111 3.76 -46.28 9.18
C ALA A 111 2.64 -46.97 8.38
N ALA A 112 1.39 -46.47 8.49
CA ALA A 112 0.22 -47.00 7.77
C ALA A 112 0.26 -46.74 6.26
N ALA A 113 1.14 -45.86 5.78
CA ALA A 113 1.39 -45.66 4.36
C ALA A 113 2.11 -46.87 3.69
N SER A 114 2.48 -47.92 4.44
CA SER A 114 3.25 -49.07 3.94
C SER A 114 2.66 -50.46 4.23
N GLY A 115 1.37 -50.63 4.55
CA GLY A 115 0.79 -51.98 4.68
C GLY A 115 -0.72 -52.04 4.96
N PRO A 116 -1.41 -53.17 4.68
CA PRO A 116 -2.86 -53.28 4.77
C PRO A 116 -3.35 -53.52 6.21
N SER A 117 -4.52 -52.95 6.51
CA SER A 117 -5.12 -52.75 7.84
C SER A 117 -5.51 -54.02 8.61
N ALA A 118 -5.47 -53.95 9.95
CA ALA A 118 -6.45 -54.63 10.81
C ALA A 118 -6.56 -54.01 12.22
N GLY A 119 -7.80 -53.82 12.70
CA GLY A 119 -8.17 -53.94 14.12
C GLY A 119 -8.32 -52.66 14.97
N THR A 120 -9.55 -52.18 15.12
CA THR A 120 -9.97 -51.17 16.13
C THR A 120 -10.14 -51.82 17.52
N PRO A 121 -9.87 -51.08 18.61
CA PRO A 121 -10.86 -51.03 19.69
C PRO A 121 -11.13 -49.61 20.23
N GLY A 122 -12.42 -49.30 20.43
CA GLY A 122 -12.90 -48.35 21.44
C GLY A 122 -12.96 -46.86 21.07
N ALA A 123 -13.65 -46.47 19.99
CA ALA A 123 -13.88 -45.06 19.70
C ALA A 123 -14.98 -44.46 20.61
N LEU A 124 -14.59 -43.55 21.50
CA LEU A 124 -15.49 -42.52 22.05
C LEU A 124 -16.18 -41.81 20.88
N ALA A 125 -17.51 -41.84 20.83
CA ALA A 125 -18.29 -41.20 19.80
C ALA A 125 -18.15 -39.67 19.88
N ILE A 126 -17.25 -39.11 19.08
CA ILE A 126 -17.10 -37.66 18.89
C ILE A 126 -18.20 -37.20 17.92
N PRO A 127 -18.96 -36.13 18.23
CA PRO A 127 -20.05 -35.70 17.38
C PRO A 127 -19.52 -35.15 16.05
N ALA A 128 -20.13 -35.58 14.94
CA ALA A 128 -19.73 -35.15 13.59
C ALA A 128 -19.86 -33.62 13.46
N ALA A 129 -18.73 -32.94 13.21
CA ALA A 129 -18.74 -31.53 12.85
C ALA A 129 -19.03 -31.38 11.34
N ARG A 130 -19.91 -30.44 10.98
CA ARG A 130 -20.25 -30.12 9.59
C ARG A 130 -20.20 -28.61 9.34
N VAL A 131 -19.78 -28.24 8.14
CA VAL A 131 -19.81 -26.84 7.69
C VAL A 131 -21.26 -26.50 7.32
N LEU A 132 -21.92 -25.63 8.09
CA LEU A 132 -23.32 -25.26 7.82
C LEU A 132 -23.47 -24.09 6.85
N GLY A 133 -22.43 -23.27 6.70
CA GLY A 133 -22.47 -22.13 5.81
C GLY A 133 -21.26 -21.22 5.93
N ILE A 134 -21.06 -20.38 4.92
CA ILE A 134 -20.07 -19.30 4.91
C ILE A 134 -20.84 -18.01 5.21
N ALA A 135 -20.78 -17.51 6.44
CA ALA A 135 -21.50 -16.30 6.83
C ALA A 135 -20.78 -15.06 6.29
N LYS A 136 -21.33 -14.37 5.29
CA LYS A 136 -20.78 -13.07 4.86
C LYS A 136 -21.82 -12.12 4.25
N LEU A 137 -22.17 -11.08 5.01
CA LEU A 137 -22.56 -9.77 4.47
C LEU A 137 -21.51 -9.19 3.50
N LYS A 138 -20.25 -9.68 3.52
CA LYS A 138 -19.21 -9.35 2.53
C LYS A 138 -19.40 -10.04 1.15
N CYS A 139 -20.36 -10.95 0.99
CA CYS A 139 -20.57 -11.68 -0.27
C CYS A 139 -21.24 -10.85 -1.36
N LEU A 140 -22.02 -9.81 -1.07
CA LEU A 140 -22.74 -9.08 -2.14
C LEU A 140 -21.76 -8.46 -3.15
N ASN A 141 -20.71 -7.81 -2.65
CA ASN A 141 -19.68 -7.18 -3.48
C ASN A 141 -18.86 -8.18 -4.29
N TYR A 142 -18.59 -9.36 -3.73
CA TYR A 142 -17.90 -10.44 -4.40
C TYR A 142 -18.80 -11.15 -5.44
N LEU A 143 -20.07 -11.35 -5.11
CA LEU A 143 -21.08 -11.91 -5.99
C LEU A 143 -21.32 -11.00 -7.20
N ILE A 144 -21.44 -9.69 -6.98
CA ILE A 144 -21.54 -8.69 -8.05
C ILE A 144 -20.30 -8.75 -8.94
N ARG A 145 -19.10 -8.60 -8.37
CA ARG A 145 -17.85 -8.51 -9.15
C ARG A 145 -17.52 -9.78 -9.93
N THR A 146 -17.72 -10.94 -9.31
CA THR A 146 -17.24 -12.21 -9.86
C THR A 146 -18.33 -12.94 -10.64
N PHE A 147 -19.48 -13.18 -10.02
CA PHE A 147 -20.50 -14.04 -10.63
C PHE A 147 -21.45 -13.26 -11.51
N GLY A 148 -21.83 -12.05 -11.11
CA GLY A 148 -22.73 -11.19 -11.86
C GLY A 148 -22.04 -10.47 -13.02
N VAL A 149 -20.84 -9.91 -12.78
CA VAL A 149 -20.10 -9.16 -13.80
C VAL A 149 -19.08 -10.04 -14.52
N ARG A 150 -17.97 -10.46 -13.88
CA ARG A 150 -16.87 -11.16 -14.57
C ARG A 150 -17.32 -12.41 -15.33
N ASN A 151 -18.05 -13.32 -14.69
CA ASN A 151 -18.41 -14.61 -15.28
C ASN A 151 -19.48 -14.48 -16.38
N GLN A 152 -20.32 -13.45 -16.32
CA GLN A 152 -21.36 -13.20 -17.34
C GLN A 152 -20.94 -12.13 -18.36
N LEU A 153 -19.77 -11.51 -18.20
CA LEU A 153 -19.23 -10.51 -19.13
C LEU A 153 -19.14 -11.03 -20.57
N PRO A 154 -18.68 -12.28 -20.84
CA PRO A 154 -18.70 -12.81 -22.21
C PRO A 154 -20.11 -12.88 -22.80
N VAL A 155 -21.13 -13.15 -21.97
CA VAL A 155 -22.52 -13.20 -22.41
C VAL A 155 -23.02 -11.80 -22.71
N LEU A 156 -22.71 -10.82 -21.87
CA LEU A 156 -23.04 -9.41 -22.09
C LEU A 156 -22.42 -8.89 -23.39
N LEU A 157 -21.16 -9.20 -23.66
CA LEU A 157 -20.43 -8.72 -24.83
C LEU A 157 -20.85 -9.42 -26.14
N ARG A 158 -21.16 -10.73 -26.10
CA ARG A 158 -21.49 -11.53 -27.30
C ARG A 158 -22.98 -11.58 -27.62
N HIS A 159 -23.83 -11.59 -26.60
CA HIS A 159 -25.28 -11.82 -26.73
C HIS A 159 -26.13 -10.63 -26.24
N GLY A 160 -25.49 -9.59 -25.71
CA GLY A 160 -26.15 -8.34 -25.34
C GLY A 160 -26.86 -8.38 -23.98
N ALA A 161 -27.43 -7.23 -23.61
CA ALA A 161 -28.01 -6.97 -22.29
C ALA A 161 -29.15 -7.93 -21.92
N ASN A 162 -30.01 -8.29 -22.88
CA ASN A 162 -31.20 -9.11 -22.62
C ASN A 162 -30.84 -10.54 -22.17
N GLU A 163 -29.90 -11.20 -22.87
CA GLU A 163 -29.46 -12.54 -22.50
C GLU A 163 -28.58 -12.53 -21.23
N TYR A 164 -27.80 -11.48 -21.02
CA TYR A 164 -27.08 -11.25 -19.77
C TYR A 164 -28.04 -11.18 -18.57
N LEU A 165 -29.09 -10.36 -18.63
CA LEU A 165 -30.06 -10.20 -17.54
C LEU A 165 -30.89 -11.47 -17.29
N LYS A 166 -31.13 -12.28 -18.32
CA LYS A 166 -31.75 -13.60 -18.18
C LYS A 166 -30.84 -14.56 -17.41
N ARG A 167 -29.53 -14.56 -17.67
CA ARG A 167 -28.56 -15.38 -16.92
C ARG A 167 -28.34 -14.91 -15.49
N VAL A 168 -28.36 -13.60 -15.25
CA VAL A 168 -28.33 -13.02 -13.90
C VAL A 168 -29.53 -13.49 -13.06
N ARG A 169 -30.73 -13.61 -13.66
CA ARG A 169 -31.90 -14.18 -12.97
C ARG A 169 -31.70 -15.66 -12.59
N ASN A 170 -31.10 -16.47 -13.47
CA ASN A 170 -30.73 -17.85 -13.15
C ASN A 170 -29.67 -17.92 -12.03
N PHE A 171 -28.76 -16.94 -11.98
CA PHE A 171 -27.80 -16.81 -10.89
C PHE A 171 -28.50 -16.61 -9.52
N PHE A 172 -29.54 -15.78 -9.43
CA PHE A 172 -30.29 -15.61 -8.18
C PHE A 172 -30.86 -16.95 -7.66
N ARG A 173 -31.38 -17.77 -8.57
CA ARG A 173 -31.89 -19.10 -8.25
C ARG A 173 -30.79 -20.07 -7.81
N ASN A 174 -29.69 -20.15 -8.56
CA ASN A 174 -28.60 -21.09 -8.30
C ASN A 174 -27.85 -20.80 -7.00
N TRP A 175 -27.85 -19.54 -6.56
CA TRP A 175 -27.19 -19.09 -5.33
C TRP A 175 -28.17 -18.85 -4.18
N SER A 176 -29.44 -19.21 -4.36
CA SER A 176 -30.50 -19.03 -3.36
C SER A 176 -30.53 -17.62 -2.78
N VAL A 177 -30.41 -16.60 -3.64
CA VAL A 177 -30.42 -15.19 -3.23
C VAL A 177 -31.81 -14.83 -2.67
N PRO A 178 -31.92 -14.33 -1.43
CA PRO A 178 -33.21 -13.96 -0.83
C PRO A 178 -33.98 -12.96 -1.69
N GLU A 179 -35.30 -13.14 -1.79
CA GLU A 179 -36.18 -12.36 -2.68
C GLU A 179 -36.09 -10.86 -2.42
N GLU A 180 -35.98 -10.45 -1.16
CA GLU A 180 -35.84 -9.07 -0.72
C GLU A 180 -34.57 -8.36 -1.22
N HIS A 181 -33.56 -9.11 -1.68
CA HIS A 181 -32.30 -8.56 -2.19
C HIS A 181 -32.21 -8.57 -3.72
N GLN A 182 -33.10 -9.30 -4.39
CA GLN A 182 -33.09 -9.43 -5.85
C GLN A 182 -33.36 -8.09 -6.58
N PRO A 183 -34.31 -7.22 -6.17
CA PRO A 183 -34.56 -5.94 -6.86
C PRO A 183 -33.34 -5.01 -6.88
N ARG A 184 -32.63 -4.91 -5.74
CA ARG A 184 -31.43 -4.09 -5.61
C ARG A 184 -30.30 -4.60 -6.51
N LEU A 185 -30.08 -5.92 -6.51
CA LEU A 185 -29.07 -6.54 -7.37
C LEU A 185 -29.44 -6.42 -8.86
N HIS A 186 -30.72 -6.59 -9.18
CA HIS A 186 -31.21 -6.45 -10.54
C HIS A 186 -30.95 -5.04 -11.09
N SER A 187 -31.21 -4.00 -10.30
CA SER A 187 -30.90 -2.61 -10.68
C SER A 187 -29.41 -2.41 -10.99
N ILE A 188 -28.51 -2.95 -10.17
CA ILE A 188 -27.05 -2.84 -10.39
C ILE A 188 -26.66 -3.51 -11.72
N PHE A 189 -27.17 -4.72 -11.99
CA PHE A 189 -26.82 -5.45 -13.21
C PHE A 189 -27.45 -4.84 -14.47
N SER A 190 -28.66 -4.29 -14.39
CA SER A 190 -29.30 -3.57 -15.49
C SER A 190 -28.54 -2.29 -15.83
N ASN A 191 -28.12 -1.53 -14.83
CA ASN A 191 -27.32 -0.32 -15.04
C ASN A 191 -25.94 -0.66 -15.60
N TRP A 192 -25.33 -1.76 -15.17
CA TRP A 192 -24.06 -2.23 -15.72
C TRP A 192 -24.20 -2.63 -17.20
N ALA A 193 -25.27 -3.32 -17.56
CA ALA A 193 -25.52 -3.69 -18.95
C ALA A 193 -25.73 -2.45 -19.85
N ALA A 194 -26.41 -1.42 -19.33
CA ALA A 194 -26.57 -0.14 -20.02
C ALA A 194 -25.23 0.59 -20.19
N GLU A 195 -24.40 0.65 -19.15
CA GLU A 195 -23.06 1.25 -19.20
C GLU A 195 -22.18 0.57 -20.26
N VAL A 196 -22.12 -0.77 -20.28
CA VAL A 196 -21.33 -1.50 -21.28
C VAL A 196 -21.83 -1.26 -22.71
N ALA A 197 -23.14 -1.06 -22.87
CA ALA A 197 -23.75 -0.72 -24.15
C ALA A 197 -23.39 0.70 -24.63
N THR A 198 -23.00 1.62 -23.76
CA THR A 198 -22.58 2.99 -24.14
C THR A 198 -21.07 3.16 -24.26
N LEU A 199 -20.28 2.15 -23.88
CA LEU A 199 -18.82 2.21 -23.98
C LEU A 199 -18.31 2.32 -25.43
N PRO A 200 -17.26 3.12 -25.67
CA PRO A 200 -16.60 3.20 -26.97
C PRO A 200 -15.88 1.87 -27.31
N PRO A 201 -15.60 1.60 -28.61
CA PRO A 201 -15.02 0.33 -29.05
C PRO A 201 -13.76 -0.09 -28.29
N HIS A 202 -12.81 0.84 -28.08
CA HIS A 202 -11.57 0.55 -27.35
C HIS A 202 -11.82 0.11 -25.89
N ALA A 203 -12.79 0.69 -25.20
CA ALA A 203 -13.12 0.30 -23.83
C ALA A 203 -13.85 -1.06 -23.79
N ARG A 204 -14.59 -1.42 -24.86
CA ARG A 204 -15.13 -2.77 -25.02
C ARG A 204 -14.03 -3.79 -25.31
N ASP A 205 -13.01 -3.42 -26.06
CA ASP A 205 -11.84 -4.27 -26.30
C ASP A 205 -11.05 -4.52 -24.99
N GLU A 206 -10.94 -3.50 -24.13
CA GLU A 206 -10.36 -3.65 -22.78
C GLU A 206 -11.20 -4.59 -21.88
N LEU A 207 -12.53 -4.57 -22.01
CA LEU A 207 -13.41 -5.56 -21.35
C LEU A 207 -13.16 -6.98 -21.87
N GLN A 208 -12.98 -7.15 -23.18
CA GLN A 208 -12.69 -8.45 -23.80
C GLN A 208 -11.30 -8.98 -23.42
N ALA A 209 -10.31 -8.09 -23.25
CA ALA A 209 -8.96 -8.42 -22.83
C ALA A 209 -8.83 -8.79 -21.33
N GLY A 210 -9.94 -8.79 -20.58
CA GLY A 210 -9.97 -9.19 -19.18
C GLY A 210 -9.55 -8.10 -18.19
N ALA A 211 -9.36 -6.86 -18.65
CA ALA A 211 -9.00 -5.73 -17.79
C ALA A 211 -10.19 -5.19 -16.98
N TYR A 212 -11.38 -5.77 -17.06
CA TYR A 212 -12.69 -5.22 -16.66
C TYR A 212 -12.81 -4.43 -15.35
N LEU A 213 -11.96 -4.68 -14.34
CA LEU A 213 -11.95 -3.95 -13.06
C LEU A 213 -11.74 -2.44 -13.22
N HIS A 214 -10.91 -2.02 -14.18
CA HIS A 214 -10.70 -0.60 -14.43
C HIS A 214 -12.01 0.13 -14.79
N ILE A 215 -12.90 -0.50 -15.56
CA ILE A 215 -14.22 0.06 -15.94
C ILE A 215 -15.26 -0.19 -14.85
N LEU A 216 -15.23 -1.36 -14.22
CA LEU A 216 -16.21 -1.78 -13.23
C LEU A 216 -16.10 -1.03 -11.91
N GLU A 217 -14.90 -0.82 -11.37
CA GLU A 217 -14.75 -0.18 -10.06
C GLU A 217 -15.29 1.27 -10.08
N PRO A 218 -14.96 2.13 -11.06
CA PRO A 218 -15.57 3.45 -11.18
C PRO A 218 -17.10 3.39 -11.27
N PHE A 219 -17.66 2.49 -12.08
CA PHE A 219 -19.11 2.29 -12.17
C PHE A 219 -19.73 1.93 -10.80
N LEU A 220 -19.13 1.00 -10.05
CA LEU A 220 -19.61 0.59 -8.72
C LEU A 220 -19.44 1.69 -7.67
N HIS A 221 -18.48 2.59 -7.85
CA HIS A 221 -18.26 3.77 -7.02
C HIS A 221 -19.13 4.98 -7.41
N GLY A 222 -19.93 4.85 -8.49
CA GLY A 222 -20.71 5.96 -9.04
C GLY A 222 -19.84 7.00 -9.77
N GLU A 223 -18.57 6.70 -10.00
CA GLU A 223 -17.64 7.44 -10.85
C GLU A 223 -17.95 7.07 -12.31
N VAL A 224 -18.96 7.71 -12.90
CA VAL A 224 -19.28 7.53 -14.32
C VAL A 224 -18.05 7.89 -15.15
N ARG A 225 -17.49 6.90 -15.85
CA ARG A 225 -16.38 7.10 -16.78
C ARG A 225 -16.92 7.86 -17.98
N ARG A 226 -16.40 9.09 -18.16
CA ARG A 226 -16.59 9.87 -19.37
C ARG A 226 -15.99 9.13 -20.55
N GLY A 227 -16.79 8.29 -21.21
CA GLY A 227 -16.61 8.01 -22.62
C GLY A 227 -16.75 9.33 -23.35
N THR A 228 -15.80 9.62 -24.22
CA THR A 228 -15.73 10.74 -25.15
C THR A 228 -17.06 10.96 -25.91
N ASN A 229 -17.99 11.65 -25.28
CA ASN A 229 -19.09 12.30 -25.98
C ASN A 229 -18.56 13.62 -26.52
N ALA A 230 -18.08 13.57 -27.76
CA ALA A 230 -17.93 14.72 -28.65
C ALA A 230 -19.30 15.41 -28.97
N ALA A 231 -20.38 15.07 -28.24
CA ALA A 231 -21.71 15.65 -28.37
C ALA A 231 -22.12 16.55 -27.19
N ALA A 232 -21.32 16.65 -26.13
CA ALA A 232 -21.55 17.63 -25.06
C ALA A 232 -20.49 18.73 -25.15
N ASN A 233 -20.73 19.71 -26.01
CA ASN A 233 -20.02 20.99 -25.99
C ASN A 233 -20.16 21.62 -24.59
N GLY A 234 -19.19 21.32 -23.72
CA GLY A 234 -19.04 22.01 -22.44
C GLY A 234 -18.74 23.47 -22.73
N PHE A 235 -19.51 24.39 -22.14
CA PHE A 235 -19.35 25.83 -22.35
C PHE A 235 -18.11 26.41 -21.63
N GLY A 236 -17.09 25.59 -21.34
CA GLY A 236 -15.91 25.99 -20.57
C GLY A 236 -16.09 25.98 -19.05
N VAL A 237 -17.17 25.34 -18.54
CA VAL A 237 -17.53 25.34 -17.11
C VAL A 237 -16.46 24.65 -16.24
N GLU A 238 -15.66 23.76 -16.82
CA GLU A 238 -14.53 23.08 -16.18
C GLU A 238 -13.41 24.03 -15.73
N ARG A 239 -13.38 25.26 -16.25
CA ARG A 239 -12.46 26.33 -15.81
C ARG A 239 -12.89 26.99 -14.49
N PHE A 240 -14.07 26.65 -14.00
CA PHE A 240 -14.68 27.20 -12.80
C PHE A 240 -14.83 26.13 -11.70
N CYS A 241 -15.00 26.59 -10.47
CA CYS A 241 -15.66 25.81 -9.42
C CYS A 241 -17.17 26.08 -9.49
N LEU A 242 -18.01 25.04 -9.48
CA LEU A 242 -19.46 25.21 -9.40
C LEU A 242 -19.98 24.82 -8.02
N ILE A 243 -20.80 25.67 -7.40
CA ILE A 243 -21.50 25.38 -6.14
C ILE A 243 -23.00 25.42 -6.44
N VAL A 244 -23.69 24.31 -6.16
CA VAL A 244 -25.15 24.21 -6.27
C VAL A 244 -25.75 24.22 -4.88
N CYS A 245 -26.35 25.32 -4.49
CA CYS A 245 -27.11 25.45 -3.25
C CYS A 245 -28.54 24.95 -3.48
N ASN A 246 -28.81 23.71 -3.08
CA ASN A 246 -30.14 23.13 -3.13
C ASN A 246 -30.91 23.49 -1.86
N LEU A 247 -31.76 24.52 -1.94
CA LEU A 247 -32.55 25.01 -0.82
C LEU A 247 -33.99 24.48 -0.82
N THR A 248 -34.32 23.54 -1.71
CA THR A 248 -35.70 23.03 -1.86
C THR A 248 -36.13 22.10 -0.73
N GLY A 249 -35.18 21.51 0.00
CA GLY A 249 -35.44 20.48 1.02
C GLY A 249 -35.54 19.05 0.45
N GLU A 250 -35.74 18.92 -0.86
CA GLU A 250 -35.82 17.65 -1.59
C GLU A 250 -34.53 17.36 -2.36
N PRO A 251 -34.18 16.09 -2.65
CA PRO A 251 -33.08 15.77 -3.55
C PRO A 251 -33.24 16.48 -4.90
N LEU A 252 -32.14 16.99 -5.48
CA LEU A 252 -32.17 17.55 -6.83
C LEU A 252 -32.61 16.47 -7.83
N PRO A 253 -33.41 16.81 -8.86
CA PRO A 253 -33.67 15.91 -9.97
C PRO A 253 -32.36 15.41 -10.59
N VAL A 254 -32.32 14.12 -10.96
CA VAL A 254 -31.12 13.44 -11.49
C VAL A 254 -30.51 14.18 -12.68
N ASP A 255 -31.34 14.83 -13.49
CA ASP A 255 -30.92 15.55 -14.70
C ASP A 255 -30.33 16.94 -14.44
N THR A 256 -30.44 17.46 -13.21
CA THR A 256 -29.99 18.82 -12.87
C THR A 256 -28.47 18.98 -13.03
N LEU A 257 -27.68 18.04 -12.53
CA LEU A 257 -26.22 18.12 -12.63
C LEU A 257 -25.72 17.96 -14.08
N PRO A 258 -26.22 17.00 -14.88
CA PRO A 258 -25.92 16.95 -16.31
C PRO A 258 -26.25 18.24 -17.07
N LEU A 259 -27.32 18.95 -16.70
CA LEU A 259 -27.75 20.18 -17.38
C LEU A 259 -26.86 21.40 -17.06
N TYR A 260 -26.51 21.59 -15.79
CA TYR A 260 -25.79 22.80 -15.35
C TYR A 260 -24.29 22.58 -15.12
N ALA A 261 -23.86 21.34 -14.89
CA ALA A 261 -22.48 20.94 -14.61
C ALA A 261 -22.00 19.80 -15.55
N PRO A 262 -22.25 19.88 -16.88
CA PRO A 262 -21.90 18.79 -17.79
C PRO A 262 -20.40 18.55 -17.73
N GLY A 263 -20.00 17.30 -17.45
CA GLY A 263 -18.58 16.98 -17.36
C GLY A 263 -17.85 17.68 -16.21
N MET A 264 -18.51 17.95 -15.08
CA MET A 264 -17.84 18.30 -13.82
C MET A 264 -17.84 17.10 -12.85
N LEU A 265 -16.83 17.02 -11.98
CA LEU A 265 -16.75 15.96 -10.96
C LEU A 265 -17.65 16.35 -9.78
N SER A 266 -18.69 15.56 -9.50
CA SER A 266 -19.68 15.87 -8.45
C SER A 266 -19.18 15.47 -7.08
N VAL A 267 -19.32 16.38 -6.11
CA VAL A 267 -18.98 16.17 -4.71
C VAL A 267 -20.13 16.69 -3.84
N THR A 268 -20.91 15.78 -3.25
CA THR A 268 -22.00 16.17 -2.33
C THR A 268 -21.44 16.42 -0.94
N ARG A 269 -21.72 17.58 -0.33
CA ARG A 269 -21.20 17.94 1.00
C ARG A 269 -22.26 18.64 1.86
N LYS A 270 -22.12 18.47 3.18
CA LYS A 270 -22.94 19.18 4.17
C LYS A 270 -22.49 20.62 4.38
N ASP A 271 -21.20 20.91 4.23
CA ASP A 271 -20.63 22.26 4.33
C ASP A 271 -19.49 22.48 3.31
N ALA A 272 -19.09 23.74 3.13
CA ALA A 272 -18.05 24.18 2.19
C ALA A 272 -16.66 24.29 2.86
N SER A 273 -16.32 23.36 3.76
CA SER A 273 -15.12 23.47 4.62
C SER A 273 -13.77 23.25 3.91
N GLU A 274 -13.73 22.60 2.74
CA GLU A 274 -12.49 22.45 1.95
C GLU A 274 -12.47 23.34 0.72
N THR A 275 -11.26 23.67 0.26
CA THR A 275 -11.04 24.50 -0.92
C THR A 275 -11.53 23.81 -2.20
N PRO A 276 -12.51 24.38 -2.90
CA PRO A 276 -13.00 23.81 -4.16
C PRO A 276 -11.92 23.85 -5.25
N ARG A 277 -11.96 22.89 -6.18
CA ARG A 277 -11.03 22.80 -7.32
C ARG A 277 -11.73 23.14 -8.64
N PRO A 278 -11.01 23.66 -9.66
CA PRO A 278 -11.57 23.79 -11.01
C PRO A 278 -12.09 22.44 -11.51
N GLY A 279 -13.22 22.44 -12.22
CA GLY A 279 -13.80 21.22 -12.79
C GLY A 279 -14.58 20.37 -11.79
N THR A 280 -14.83 20.88 -10.58
CA THR A 280 -15.67 20.21 -9.56
C THR A 280 -17.00 20.93 -9.35
N VAL A 281 -18.06 20.17 -9.08
CA VAL A 281 -19.37 20.67 -8.66
C VAL A 281 -19.65 20.23 -7.22
N THR A 282 -19.89 21.19 -6.33
CA THR A 282 -20.26 20.93 -4.93
C THR A 282 -21.75 21.17 -4.72
N VAL A 283 -22.51 20.15 -4.33
CA VAL A 283 -23.93 20.30 -3.99
C VAL A 283 -24.09 20.48 -2.49
N LEU A 284 -24.62 21.63 -2.07
CA LEU A 284 -24.91 21.98 -0.69
C LEU A 284 -26.40 21.86 -0.40
N THR A 285 -26.77 21.14 0.65
CA THR A 285 -28.17 21.00 1.11
C THR A 285 -28.57 22.04 2.16
N ALA A 286 -27.64 22.93 2.53
CA ALA A 286 -27.84 24.02 3.48
C ALA A 286 -27.08 25.27 3.01
N PRO A 287 -27.57 26.48 3.33
CA PRO A 287 -26.84 27.71 3.01
C PRO A 287 -25.52 27.76 3.81
N PRO A 288 -24.43 28.28 3.21
CA PRO A 288 -23.17 28.43 3.92
C PRO A 288 -23.36 29.36 5.14
N SER A 289 -22.95 28.90 6.32
CA SER A 289 -23.19 29.56 7.61
C SER A 289 -22.33 30.82 7.85
N GLY A 290 -21.85 31.47 6.80
CA GLY A 290 -20.91 32.59 6.88
C GLY A 290 -19.47 32.22 7.25
N LYS A 291 -19.14 30.94 7.46
CA LYS A 291 -17.75 30.49 7.54
C LYS A 291 -17.17 30.50 6.13
N ALA A 292 -16.02 31.14 5.96
CA ALA A 292 -15.41 31.51 4.69
C ALA A 292 -15.58 30.44 3.60
N LEU A 293 -16.17 30.82 2.46
CA LEU A 293 -15.87 30.12 1.22
C LEU A 293 -14.35 30.21 1.05
N ALA A 294 -13.64 29.09 0.98
CA ALA A 294 -12.19 29.11 0.88
C ALA A 294 -11.76 29.97 -0.32
N THR A 295 -11.21 31.14 -0.04
CA THR A 295 -10.90 32.18 -1.02
C THR A 295 -9.46 32.05 -1.51
N GLY A 296 -9.32 32.05 -2.83
CA GLY A 296 -8.07 31.97 -3.58
C GLY A 296 -8.29 31.10 -4.81
N ASN A 297 -8.03 31.67 -6.00
CA ASN A 297 -8.14 31.08 -7.34
C ASN A 297 -8.40 29.54 -7.33
N PRO A 298 -9.59 29.08 -7.76
CA PRO A 298 -10.24 29.49 -9.02
C PRO A 298 -11.50 30.37 -8.93
N TYR A 299 -11.92 30.89 -10.10
CA TYR A 299 -13.23 31.54 -10.31
C TYR A 299 -14.37 30.59 -9.91
N THR A 300 -15.35 31.08 -9.17
CA THR A 300 -16.43 30.26 -8.56
C THR A 300 -17.80 30.71 -9.06
N LEU A 301 -18.66 29.78 -9.47
CA LEU A 301 -20.05 30.02 -9.86
C LEU A 301 -20.98 29.41 -8.82
N VAL A 302 -22.02 30.14 -8.42
CA VAL A 302 -23.00 29.65 -7.44
C VAL A 302 -24.39 29.64 -8.06
N ILE A 303 -25.04 28.48 -8.09
CA ILE A 303 -26.44 28.33 -8.52
C ILE A 303 -27.30 28.04 -7.30
N VAL A 304 -28.37 28.81 -7.14
CA VAL A 304 -29.31 28.69 -6.03
C VAL A 304 -30.67 28.22 -6.57
N PHE A 305 -31.11 27.04 -6.14
CA PHE A 305 -32.45 26.53 -6.43
C PHE A 305 -33.39 26.86 -5.27
N SER A 306 -34.32 27.80 -5.51
CA SER A 306 -35.29 28.20 -4.48
C SER A 306 -36.51 27.25 -4.46
N PRO A 307 -37.09 26.91 -3.30
CA PRO A 307 -38.32 26.11 -3.13
C PRO A 307 -39.56 26.78 -3.72
N ALA A 308 -40.62 26.01 -4.02
CA ALA A 308 -41.87 26.51 -4.60
C ALA A 308 -42.49 27.71 -3.84
N HIS A 309 -43.28 28.52 -4.55
CA HIS A 309 -43.93 29.71 -3.98
C HIS A 309 -44.77 29.35 -2.74
N GLY A 310 -44.50 29.98 -1.59
CA GLY A 310 -45.23 29.74 -0.34
C GLY A 310 -44.49 28.90 0.72
N ALA A 311 -43.26 28.46 0.46
CA ALA A 311 -42.44 27.75 1.44
C ALA A 311 -41.90 28.70 2.54
N ASP A 312 -42.49 28.62 3.73
CA ASP A 312 -42.06 28.99 5.10
C ASP A 312 -41.15 30.24 5.36
N LYS A 313 -41.36 30.92 6.49
CA LYS A 313 -40.58 32.11 6.92
C LYS A 313 -39.07 31.84 7.07
N GLN A 314 -38.69 30.61 7.40
CA GLN A 314 -37.28 30.20 7.49
C GLN A 314 -36.58 30.24 6.12
N TRP A 315 -37.31 30.01 5.02
CA TRP A 315 -36.74 30.06 3.68
C TRP A 315 -36.33 31.48 3.30
N HIS A 316 -37.19 32.48 3.53
CA HIS A 316 -36.87 33.88 3.22
C HIS A 316 -35.59 34.35 3.91
N SER A 317 -35.31 33.87 5.12
CA SER A 317 -34.06 34.13 5.84
C SER A 317 -32.85 33.48 5.17
N LYS A 318 -32.97 32.21 4.74
CA LYS A 318 -31.92 31.47 4.01
C LYS A 318 -31.67 32.05 2.62
N ALA A 319 -32.71 32.49 1.91
CA ALA A 319 -32.63 33.15 0.61
C ALA A 319 -31.89 34.49 0.73
N ARG A 320 -32.30 35.35 1.68
CA ARG A 320 -31.62 36.62 1.96
C ARG A 320 -30.16 36.43 2.36
N THR A 321 -29.83 35.33 3.05
CA THR A 321 -28.45 34.97 3.39
C THR A 321 -27.62 34.64 2.15
N CYS A 322 -28.21 34.00 1.13
CA CYS A 322 -27.56 33.68 -0.14
C CYS A 322 -27.39 34.92 -1.03
N ASP A 323 -28.39 35.81 -1.10
CA ASP A 323 -28.30 37.07 -1.84
C ASP A 323 -27.18 37.97 -1.31
N ASN A 324 -26.98 37.97 0.01
CA ASN A 324 -25.93 38.75 0.68
C ASN A 324 -24.51 38.18 0.52
N LEU A 325 -24.32 37.01 -0.14
CA LEU A 325 -23.00 36.40 -0.31
C LEU A 325 -22.06 37.26 -1.19
N VAL A 326 -22.59 37.91 -2.23
CA VAL A 326 -21.78 38.81 -3.09
C VAL A 326 -21.29 40.02 -2.31
N GLN A 327 -22.13 40.59 -1.45
CA GLN A 327 -21.78 41.74 -0.62
C GLN A 327 -20.82 41.36 0.53
N ARG A 328 -20.98 40.16 1.10
CA ARG A 328 -20.16 39.67 2.22
C ARG A 328 -18.78 39.18 1.82
N PHE A 329 -18.58 38.75 0.58
CA PHE A 329 -17.31 38.22 0.10
C PHE A 329 -16.82 38.98 -1.13
N PRO A 330 -16.26 40.21 -0.95
CA PRO A 330 -15.72 41.01 -2.06
C PRO A 330 -14.60 40.33 -2.86
N THR A 331 -13.97 39.30 -2.28
CA THR A 331 -12.92 38.47 -2.89
C THR A 331 -13.45 37.36 -3.78
N LEU A 332 -14.76 37.09 -3.77
CA LEU A 332 -15.42 36.15 -4.66
C LEU A 332 -15.42 36.75 -6.09
N ARG A 333 -14.55 36.27 -6.96
CA ARG A 333 -14.55 36.62 -8.40
C ARG A 333 -15.67 35.93 -9.18
N GLY A 334 -16.79 35.64 -8.53
CA GLY A 334 -17.84 34.73 -8.98
C GLY A 334 -19.20 35.41 -9.25
N ARG A 335 -20.14 34.66 -9.83
CA ARG A 335 -21.54 35.12 -10.03
C ARG A 335 -22.52 34.15 -9.35
N ILE A 336 -23.57 34.72 -8.76
CA ILE A 336 -24.67 33.97 -8.15
C ILE A 336 -25.87 34.03 -9.10
N PHE A 337 -26.45 32.86 -9.38
CA PHE A 337 -27.64 32.72 -10.22
C PHE A 337 -28.77 32.12 -9.40
N THR A 338 -29.92 32.77 -9.40
CA THR A 338 -31.13 32.29 -8.71
C THR A 338 -32.08 31.68 -9.73
N ARG A 339 -32.25 30.35 -9.69
CA ARG A 339 -33.05 29.57 -10.64
C ARG A 339 -32.86 29.96 -12.13
N PRO A 340 -31.62 30.01 -12.65
CA PRO A 340 -31.42 30.34 -14.06
C PRO A 340 -32.05 29.25 -14.95
N SER A 341 -32.70 29.64 -16.03
CA SER A 341 -32.99 28.73 -17.13
C SER A 341 -31.67 28.22 -17.74
N VAL A 342 -31.73 27.08 -18.45
CA VAL A 342 -30.55 26.51 -19.12
C VAL A 342 -29.92 27.50 -20.12
N ALA A 343 -30.74 28.30 -20.81
CA ALA A 343 -30.26 29.31 -21.75
C ALA A 343 -29.56 30.47 -21.04
N GLU A 344 -30.13 31.00 -19.96
CA GLU A 344 -29.52 32.07 -19.15
C GLU A 344 -28.20 31.62 -18.54
N TRP A 345 -28.15 30.37 -18.05
CA TRP A 345 -26.92 29.78 -17.53
C TRP A 345 -25.82 29.72 -18.60
N LYS A 346 -26.13 29.18 -19.78
CA LYS A 346 -25.16 29.08 -20.89
C LYS A 346 -24.61 30.44 -21.31
N ALA A 347 -25.48 31.44 -21.45
CA ALA A 347 -25.08 32.79 -21.82
C ALA A 347 -24.14 33.41 -20.77
N ALA A 348 -24.43 33.19 -19.48
CA ALA A 348 -23.62 33.73 -18.40
C ALA A 348 -22.25 33.07 -18.29
N VAL A 349 -22.16 31.75 -18.46
CA VAL A 349 -20.88 31.02 -18.49
C VAL A 349 -20.02 31.50 -19.66
N ALA A 350 -20.59 31.65 -20.86
CA ALA A 350 -19.86 32.15 -22.03
C ALA A 350 -19.28 33.57 -21.81
N LYS A 351 -20.07 34.46 -21.20
CA LYS A 351 -19.62 35.81 -20.84
C LYS A 351 -18.44 35.78 -19.84
N LEU A 352 -18.55 34.97 -18.79
CA LEU A 352 -17.50 34.86 -17.77
C LEU A 352 -16.23 34.19 -18.30
N ALA A 353 -16.37 33.22 -19.21
CA ALA A 353 -15.23 32.58 -19.84
C ALA A 353 -14.41 33.55 -20.70
N ALA A 354 -15.06 34.55 -21.30
CA ALA A 354 -14.40 35.62 -22.08
C ALA A 354 -13.66 36.64 -21.19
N GLU A 355 -14.03 36.76 -19.91
CA GLU A 355 -13.37 37.62 -18.92
C GLU A 355 -12.13 36.95 -18.28
N LEU A 356 -11.89 35.66 -18.54
CA LEU A 356 -10.73 34.93 -18.02
C LEU A 356 -9.45 35.29 -18.81
N PRO A 357 -8.28 35.41 -18.16
CA PRO A 357 -7.00 35.49 -18.85
C PRO A 357 -6.86 34.30 -19.82
N HIS A 358 -6.49 34.58 -21.07
CA HIS A 358 -6.17 33.53 -22.03
C HIS A 358 -4.95 32.74 -21.52
N PRO A 359 -4.95 31.39 -21.57
CA PRO A 359 -3.79 30.57 -21.19
C PRO A 359 -2.59 30.70 -22.15
N SER A 360 -2.63 31.67 -23.07
CA SER A 360 -1.59 31.97 -24.05
C SER A 360 -0.68 33.10 -23.55
N ASP A 361 -0.06 32.91 -22.40
CA ASP A 361 1.31 33.37 -22.23
C ASP A 361 2.18 32.18 -22.64
N ALA A 362 2.35 32.01 -23.96
CA ALA A 362 3.34 31.09 -24.49
C ALA A 362 4.70 31.41 -23.83
N PRO A 363 5.52 30.40 -23.51
CA PRO A 363 6.87 30.66 -23.03
C PRO A 363 7.56 31.64 -24.00
N PRO A 364 8.27 32.66 -23.50
CA PRO A 364 8.94 33.62 -24.35
C PRO A 364 9.82 32.86 -25.36
N PRO A 365 9.91 33.32 -26.61
CA PRO A 365 10.67 32.66 -27.66
C PRO A 365 12.08 32.34 -27.15
N ALA A 366 12.62 31.17 -27.52
CA ALA A 366 13.88 30.62 -26.99
C ALA A 366 15.08 31.60 -27.04
N ALA A 367 15.02 32.61 -27.91
CA ALA A 367 16.00 33.68 -28.02
C ALA A 367 16.00 34.63 -26.79
N GLU A 368 14.86 34.96 -26.21
CA GLU A 368 14.76 35.84 -25.02
C GLU A 368 15.20 35.15 -23.71
N LEU A 369 15.24 33.81 -23.70
CA LEU A 369 15.67 33.03 -22.53
C LEU A 369 17.19 33.01 -22.33
N LEU A 370 17.97 33.37 -23.36
CA LEU A 370 19.44 33.35 -23.30
C LEU A 370 20.02 34.49 -22.46
N ASP A 371 19.31 35.63 -22.40
CA ASP A 371 19.75 36.81 -21.64
C ASP A 371 19.39 36.74 -20.15
N LEU A 372 18.59 35.74 -19.74
CA LEU A 372 18.22 35.57 -18.34
C LEU A 372 19.37 34.95 -17.54
N PRO A 373 19.59 35.39 -16.28
CA PRO A 373 20.57 34.78 -15.40
C PRO A 373 20.35 33.26 -15.29
N HIS A 374 21.40 32.48 -15.56
CA HIS A 374 21.35 31.02 -15.46
C HIS A 374 21.72 30.56 -14.05
N ARG A 375 20.87 29.72 -13.47
CA ARG A 375 21.11 29.00 -12.22
C ARG A 375 21.05 27.50 -12.48
N VAL A 376 22.02 26.78 -11.95
CA VAL A 376 22.10 25.32 -12.02
C VAL A 376 21.88 24.74 -10.64
N ILE A 377 20.85 23.91 -10.51
CA ILE A 377 20.45 23.29 -9.26
C ILE A 377 21.05 21.89 -9.18
N VAL A 378 21.78 21.59 -8.11
CA VAL A 378 22.20 20.23 -7.80
C VAL A 378 21.13 19.57 -6.94
N LEU A 379 20.50 18.53 -7.48
CA LEU A 379 19.45 17.75 -6.81
C LEU A 379 19.94 16.32 -6.55
N LEU A 380 20.03 15.93 -5.27
CA LEU A 380 20.30 14.53 -4.90
C LEU A 380 18.98 13.78 -4.79
N LEU A 381 18.87 12.69 -5.55
CA LEU A 381 17.64 11.91 -5.69
C LEU A 381 17.82 10.52 -5.11
N GLY A 382 16.79 10.02 -4.44
CA GLY A 382 16.79 8.66 -3.91
C GLY A 382 17.89 8.40 -2.89
N LEU A 383 18.36 9.42 -2.16
CA LEU A 383 19.37 9.27 -1.12
C LEU A 383 18.75 9.47 0.27
N PRO A 384 18.80 8.46 1.17
CA PRO A 384 18.21 8.57 2.51
C PRO A 384 19.08 9.41 3.47
N PRO A 385 18.57 9.79 4.65
CA PRO A 385 19.37 10.30 5.75
C PRO A 385 20.56 9.36 6.03
N GLY A 386 21.73 9.93 6.36
CA GLY A 386 22.97 9.15 6.50
C GLY A 386 23.70 8.86 5.18
N GLY A 387 23.11 9.15 4.02
CA GLY A 387 23.75 8.97 2.72
C GLY A 387 24.86 9.96 2.35
N GLY A 388 25.26 10.87 3.25
CA GLY A 388 26.38 11.80 2.99
C GLY A 388 26.04 13.05 2.16
N LYS A 389 24.74 13.37 1.96
CA LYS A 389 24.28 14.57 1.22
C LYS A 389 24.95 15.86 1.68
N SER A 390 24.87 16.17 2.97
CA SER A 390 25.40 17.41 3.53
C SER A 390 26.93 17.48 3.42
N SER A 391 27.62 16.35 3.55
CA SER A 391 29.07 16.25 3.34
C SER A 391 29.47 16.57 1.89
N LEU A 392 28.73 16.04 0.91
CA LEU A 392 28.97 16.36 -0.51
C LEU A 392 28.72 17.84 -0.80
N PHE A 393 27.64 18.41 -0.25
CA PHE A 393 27.33 19.83 -0.42
C PHE A 393 28.33 20.76 0.25
N TYR A 394 28.88 20.37 1.39
CA TYR A 394 30.00 21.07 2.01
C TYR A 394 31.22 21.11 1.07
N LEU A 395 31.56 19.99 0.42
CA LEU A 395 32.66 19.96 -0.57
C LEU A 395 32.38 20.85 -1.78
N LEU A 396 31.15 20.86 -2.31
CA LEU A 396 30.75 21.76 -3.40
C LEU A 396 30.83 23.24 -2.99
N GLN A 397 30.44 23.56 -1.76
CA GLN A 397 30.54 24.91 -1.23
C GLN A 397 32.01 25.35 -1.10
N GLN A 398 32.86 24.50 -0.51
CA GLN A 398 34.26 24.81 -0.27
C GLN A 398 35.09 24.92 -1.55
N HIS A 399 34.94 23.97 -2.47
CA HIS A 399 35.83 23.84 -3.63
C HIS A 399 35.27 24.45 -4.91
N HIS A 400 33.95 24.62 -5.01
CA HIS A 400 33.29 25.05 -6.25
C HIS A 400 32.36 26.25 -6.06
N ARG A 401 32.48 26.94 -4.90
CA ARG A 401 31.70 28.15 -4.57
C ARG A 401 30.18 27.94 -4.69
N ALA A 402 29.69 26.72 -4.50
CA ALA A 402 28.26 26.45 -4.54
C ALA A 402 27.55 27.11 -3.36
N VAL A 403 26.32 27.57 -3.59
CA VAL A 403 25.45 28.04 -2.50
C VAL A 403 24.59 26.88 -2.03
N VAL A 404 24.55 26.62 -0.72
CA VAL A 404 23.74 25.53 -0.15
C VAL A 404 22.51 26.09 0.53
N VAL A 405 21.33 25.66 0.08
CA VAL A 405 20.05 25.97 0.74
C VAL A 405 19.57 24.72 1.44
N SER A 406 19.59 24.72 2.78
CA SER A 406 19.32 23.54 3.60
C SER A 406 17.98 23.60 4.31
N SER A 407 17.15 22.58 4.09
CA SER A 407 15.85 22.45 4.75
C SER A 407 16.00 22.26 6.26
N ASP A 408 17.06 21.58 6.70
CA ASP A 408 17.30 21.35 8.12
C ASP A 408 17.77 22.66 8.77
N ALA A 409 18.68 23.40 8.14
CA ALA A 409 19.15 24.70 8.64
C ALA A 409 18.01 25.75 8.70
N GLU A 410 17.13 25.79 7.70
CA GLU A 410 15.97 26.70 7.71
C GLU A 410 14.94 26.33 8.78
N LYS A 411 14.71 25.03 8.99
CA LYS A 411 13.81 24.56 10.05
C LYS A 411 14.38 24.89 11.44
N ALA A 412 15.68 24.74 11.64
CA ALA A 412 16.35 25.10 12.88
C ALA A 412 16.28 26.61 13.16
N ARG A 413 16.37 27.46 12.13
CA ARG A 413 16.28 28.91 12.27
C ARG A 413 14.86 29.43 12.51
N ASN A 414 13.88 28.93 11.75
CA ASN A 414 12.57 29.56 11.63
C ASN A 414 11.40 28.71 12.14
N GLY A 415 11.61 27.42 12.43
CA GLY A 415 10.55 26.49 12.85
C GLY A 415 9.50 26.16 11.77
N ASP A 416 9.40 26.94 10.69
CA ASP A 416 8.42 26.78 9.61
C ASP A 416 8.98 25.97 8.42
N PRO A 417 8.36 24.84 8.04
CA PRO A 417 8.70 24.09 6.83
C PRO A 417 8.64 24.89 5.52
N ARG A 418 7.91 26.01 5.47
CA ARG A 418 7.83 26.92 4.30
C ARG A 418 9.02 27.87 4.18
N ALA A 419 9.82 28.01 5.24
CA ALA A 419 11.02 28.86 5.22
C ALA A 419 12.04 28.42 4.16
N PHE A 420 12.11 27.11 3.89
CA PHE A 420 12.99 26.57 2.84
C PHE A 420 12.68 27.13 1.44
N ASP A 421 11.40 27.19 1.06
CA ASP A 421 11.02 27.68 -0.27
C ASP A 421 11.31 29.19 -0.40
N ALA A 422 11.17 29.95 0.68
CA ALA A 422 11.53 31.36 0.73
C ALA A 422 13.05 31.59 0.65
N ALA A 423 13.85 30.80 1.37
CA ALA A 423 15.31 30.84 1.31
C ALA A 423 15.81 30.47 -0.10
N LEU A 424 15.22 29.44 -0.72
CA LEU A 424 15.55 29.06 -2.10
C LEU A 424 15.22 30.18 -3.08
N LYS A 425 14.03 30.79 -2.98
CA LYS A 425 13.64 31.94 -3.81
C LYS A 425 14.59 33.12 -3.64
N LEU A 426 15.09 33.35 -2.43
CA LEU A 426 16.00 34.44 -2.13
C LEU A 426 17.39 34.23 -2.75
N GLU A 427 17.92 33.01 -2.73
CA GLU A 427 19.22 32.66 -3.35
C GLU A 427 19.15 32.58 -4.89
N LEU A 428 17.96 32.34 -5.45
CA LEU A 428 17.77 32.30 -6.89
C LEU A 428 17.54 33.66 -7.54
N ARG A 429 17.49 34.76 -6.76
CA ARG A 429 17.24 36.07 -7.36
C ARG A 429 18.41 36.52 -8.25
N PRO A 430 18.15 37.25 -9.34
CA PRO A 430 19.19 37.80 -10.21
C PRO A 430 20.22 38.65 -9.48
N ASP A 431 19.77 39.46 -8.52
CA ASP A 431 20.54 40.43 -7.74
C ASP A 431 21.30 39.80 -6.56
N ARG A 432 20.95 38.56 -6.19
CA ARG A 432 21.59 37.83 -5.09
C ARG A 432 22.43 36.68 -5.62
N GLY A 433 23.73 36.74 -5.33
CA GLY A 433 24.67 35.64 -5.55
C GLY A 433 25.39 35.68 -6.90
N HIS A 434 26.71 35.49 -6.84
CA HIS A 434 27.57 35.32 -8.03
C HIS A 434 27.67 33.84 -8.46
N SER A 435 27.17 32.93 -7.62
CA SER A 435 27.31 31.50 -7.85
C SER A 435 26.25 30.98 -8.80
N ARG A 436 26.71 30.43 -9.93
CA ARG A 436 25.87 29.71 -10.90
C ARG A 436 25.30 28.40 -10.32
N LEU A 437 25.95 27.81 -9.30
CA LEU A 437 25.62 26.51 -8.73
C LEU A 437 24.91 26.64 -7.37
N VAL A 438 23.72 26.05 -7.25
CA VAL A 438 22.90 26.04 -6.04
C VAL A 438 22.58 24.60 -5.62
N CYS A 439 22.94 24.21 -4.41
CA CYS A 439 22.67 22.90 -3.85
C CYS A 439 21.33 22.88 -3.12
N TYR A 440 20.40 22.03 -3.58
CA TYR A 440 19.08 21.84 -2.99
C TYR A 440 19.17 20.81 -1.84
N ASP A 441 19.41 21.28 -0.62
CA ASP A 441 19.67 20.44 0.55
C ASP A 441 18.40 20.01 1.28
N LYS A 442 17.66 19.12 0.61
CA LYS A 442 16.44 18.46 1.10
C LYS A 442 16.35 17.04 0.55
N ASN A 443 15.84 16.11 1.35
CA ASN A 443 15.69 14.72 0.91
C ASN A 443 14.59 14.61 -0.16
N VAL A 444 14.90 13.92 -1.26
CA VAL A 444 13.97 13.63 -2.36
C VAL A 444 13.90 12.12 -2.54
N PRO A 445 13.21 11.40 -1.64
CA PRO A 445 13.25 9.94 -1.62
C PRO A 445 12.36 9.30 -2.68
N ASN A 446 11.43 10.03 -3.30
CA ASN A 446 10.45 9.45 -4.23
C ASN A 446 10.05 10.42 -5.34
N VAL A 447 9.20 9.92 -6.24
CA VAL A 447 8.68 10.64 -7.40
C VAL A 447 7.88 11.88 -6.99
N GLU A 448 7.09 11.78 -5.93
CA GLU A 448 6.30 12.90 -5.40
C GLU A 448 7.20 14.01 -4.87
N GLY A 449 8.28 13.64 -4.19
CA GLY A 449 9.32 14.55 -3.73
C GLY A 449 9.98 15.29 -4.88
N LEU A 450 10.33 14.57 -5.95
CA LEU A 450 10.93 15.18 -7.14
C LEU A 450 9.92 16.11 -7.84
N ALA A 451 8.68 15.65 -8.06
CA ALA A 451 7.63 16.47 -8.65
C ALA A 451 7.36 17.76 -7.84
N LYS A 452 7.42 17.68 -6.51
CA LYS A 452 7.33 18.85 -5.64
C LYS A 452 8.52 19.79 -5.82
N ALA A 453 9.74 19.27 -5.84
CA ALA A 453 10.95 20.09 -6.05
C ALA A 453 10.90 20.82 -7.40
N LEU A 454 10.54 20.12 -8.48
CA LEU A 454 10.44 20.73 -9.81
C LEU A 454 9.34 21.79 -9.89
N ARG A 455 8.22 21.63 -9.17
CA ARG A 455 7.16 22.65 -9.11
C ARG A 455 7.63 23.93 -8.43
N VAL A 456 8.34 23.80 -7.31
CA VAL A 456 8.91 24.96 -6.59
C VAL A 456 9.94 25.68 -7.46
N LEU A 457 10.81 24.92 -8.15
CA LEU A 457 11.78 25.50 -9.07
C LEU A 457 11.12 26.20 -10.26
N ASP A 458 10.04 25.64 -10.82
CA ASP A 458 9.33 26.28 -11.94
C ASP A 458 8.61 27.55 -11.51
N GLU A 459 8.08 27.59 -10.29
CA GLU A 459 7.57 28.82 -9.70
C GLU A 459 8.67 29.88 -9.57
N CYS A 460 9.85 29.50 -9.05
CA CYS A 460 11.00 30.41 -8.94
C CYS A 460 11.43 30.93 -10.32
N ARG A 461 11.51 30.05 -11.33
CA ARG A 461 11.84 30.39 -12.72
C ARG A 461 10.91 31.48 -13.25
N ARG A 462 9.60 31.31 -13.07
CA ARG A 462 8.56 32.23 -13.54
C ARG A 462 8.57 33.55 -12.77
N THR A 463 8.63 33.49 -11.44
CA THR A 463 8.56 34.69 -10.59
C THR A 463 9.82 35.56 -10.69
N LEU A 464 11.00 34.93 -10.74
CA LEU A 464 12.28 35.63 -10.70
C LEU A 464 12.84 35.94 -12.08
N LYS A 465 12.20 35.44 -13.16
CA LYS A 465 12.67 35.55 -14.55
C LYS A 465 14.13 35.09 -14.68
N VAL A 466 14.42 33.90 -14.17
CA VAL A 466 15.75 33.26 -14.26
C VAL A 466 15.66 31.98 -15.08
N ARG A 467 16.75 31.58 -15.72
CA ARG A 467 16.86 30.27 -16.35
C ARG A 467 17.32 29.26 -15.31
N ILE A 468 16.62 28.13 -15.20
CA ILE A 468 16.95 27.06 -14.25
C ILE A 468 17.22 25.76 -15.00
N SER A 469 18.40 25.19 -14.77
CA SER A 469 18.75 23.83 -15.17
C SER A 469 19.08 22.98 -13.93
N VAL A 470 19.04 21.66 -14.08
CA VAL A 470 19.22 20.71 -12.98
C VAL A 470 20.33 19.72 -13.32
N VAL A 471 21.22 19.48 -12.35
CA VAL A 471 22.11 18.32 -12.32
C VAL A 471 21.54 17.34 -11.30
N SER A 472 20.98 16.24 -11.79
CA SER A 472 20.50 15.14 -10.95
C SER A 472 21.68 14.26 -10.53
N VAL A 473 21.84 14.03 -9.24
CA VAL A 473 22.88 13.16 -8.67
C VAL A 473 22.19 12.02 -7.93
N VAL A 474 22.56 10.79 -8.26
CA VAL A 474 21.83 9.59 -7.85
C VAL A 474 22.82 8.55 -7.33
N PRO A 475 22.54 7.85 -6.22
CA PRO A 475 23.40 6.77 -5.78
C PRO A 475 23.37 5.60 -6.79
N ALA A 476 24.50 4.92 -6.97
CA ALA A 476 24.57 3.70 -7.79
C ALA A 476 23.81 2.54 -7.13
N TRP A 477 23.77 2.54 -5.80
CA TRP A 477 23.09 1.57 -4.95
C TRP A 477 22.88 2.22 -3.58
N LEU A 478 22.00 1.65 -2.74
CA LEU A 478 21.76 2.15 -1.38
C LEU A 478 22.31 1.20 -0.34
N ASP A 479 22.99 1.74 0.66
CA ASP A 479 23.42 1.02 1.86
C ASP A 479 22.52 1.40 3.04
N HIS A 480 21.74 0.45 3.55
CA HIS A 480 20.79 0.70 4.63
C HIS A 480 21.51 0.71 5.96
N ASP A 481 22.35 -0.30 6.19
CA ASP A 481 23.01 -0.50 7.47
C ASP A 481 24.03 0.61 7.70
N LEU A 482 24.80 0.98 6.68
CA LEU A 482 25.73 2.09 6.78
C LEU A 482 25.00 3.44 6.91
N ALA A 483 23.92 3.67 6.16
CA ALA A 483 23.14 4.91 6.30
C ALA A 483 22.48 5.00 7.69
N TRP A 484 21.92 3.90 8.19
CA TRP A 484 21.32 3.85 9.52
C TRP A 484 22.36 4.01 10.61
N GLN A 485 23.50 3.31 10.53
CA GLN A 485 24.62 3.48 11.45
C GLN A 485 25.04 4.95 11.54
N ARG A 486 25.23 5.62 10.40
CA ARG A 486 25.54 7.06 10.35
C ARG A 486 24.44 7.94 10.96
N VAL A 487 23.17 7.53 10.91
CA VAL A 487 22.07 8.25 11.57
C VAL A 487 22.11 8.04 13.09
N ARG A 488 22.38 6.81 13.55
CA ARG A 488 22.50 6.47 14.98
C ARG A 488 23.68 7.17 15.64
N GLU A 489 24.79 7.30 14.93
CA GLU A 489 26.03 7.91 15.42
C GLU A 489 26.00 9.45 15.42
N ARG A 490 24.90 10.08 15.00
CA ARG A 490 24.78 11.54 15.00
C ARG A 490 24.83 12.10 16.43
N PRO A 491 25.53 13.21 16.64
CA PRO A 491 25.53 13.86 17.95
C PRO A 491 24.11 14.37 18.27
N PRO A 492 23.72 14.49 19.56
CA PRO A 492 22.41 15.02 19.97
C PRO A 492 22.10 16.43 19.43
N THR A 493 23.13 17.20 19.06
CA THR A 493 23.02 18.54 18.50
C THR A 493 22.68 18.56 17.01
N ASP A 494 22.70 17.42 16.33
CA ASP A 494 22.34 17.33 14.92
C ASP A 494 20.83 17.56 14.74
N ILE A 495 20.50 18.53 13.89
CA ILE A 495 19.15 19.02 13.60
C ILE A 495 18.41 18.18 12.56
N ALA A 496 19.11 17.27 11.88
CA ALA A 496 18.50 16.33 10.93
C ALA A 496 17.83 15.16 11.66
N LEU A 497 17.43 14.11 10.93
CA LEU A 497 16.91 12.88 11.54
C LEU A 497 17.90 12.35 12.60
N ASN A 498 17.49 12.36 13.87
CA ASN A 498 18.35 12.10 15.01
C ASN A 498 17.62 11.25 16.05
N VAL A 499 18.25 10.16 16.49
CA VAL A 499 17.69 9.23 17.49
C VAL A 499 17.45 9.88 18.86
N HIS A 500 18.19 10.95 19.17
CA HIS A 500 18.12 11.65 20.46
C HIS A 500 16.98 12.68 20.53
N ALA A 501 16.50 13.18 19.39
CA ALA A 501 15.53 14.28 19.33
C ALA A 501 14.09 13.82 19.03
N ILE A 502 13.90 12.55 18.66
CA ILE A 502 12.60 12.02 18.24
C ILE A 502 11.82 11.45 19.44
N PRO A 503 10.56 11.87 19.65
CA PRO A 503 9.66 11.21 20.61
C PRO A 503 9.48 9.73 20.21
N GLY A 504 9.92 8.80 21.05
CA GLY A 504 9.97 7.36 20.74
C GLY A 504 11.38 6.81 20.50
N GLY A 505 12.41 7.66 20.55
CA GLY A 505 13.82 7.28 20.54
C GLY A 505 14.26 6.59 19.26
N GLU A 506 15.21 5.67 19.39
CA GLU A 506 15.84 4.95 18.27
C GLU A 506 14.83 4.16 17.43
N ALA A 507 13.85 3.50 18.05
CA ALA A 507 12.86 2.68 17.34
C ALA A 507 11.97 3.52 16.41
N GLU A 508 11.51 4.68 16.88
CA GLU A 508 10.70 5.59 16.05
C GLU A 508 11.56 6.26 14.97
N ALA A 509 12.79 6.66 15.31
CA ALA A 509 13.73 7.17 14.33
C ALA A 509 14.03 6.15 13.22
N TYR A 510 14.17 4.87 13.57
CA TYR A 510 14.34 3.79 12.60
C TYR A 510 13.11 3.60 11.73
N ARG A 511 11.91 3.60 12.32
CA ARG A 511 10.65 3.50 11.58
C ARG A 511 10.52 4.62 10.55
N ILE A 512 10.85 5.85 10.92
CA ILE A 512 10.86 7.01 10.03
C ILE A 512 11.94 6.83 8.94
N PHE A 513 13.16 6.46 9.32
CA PHE A 513 14.25 6.19 8.39
C PHE A 513 13.84 5.16 7.32
N SER A 514 13.34 3.99 7.75
CA SER A 514 12.96 2.90 6.85
C SER A 514 11.77 3.28 5.96
N SER A 515 10.64 3.64 6.57
CA SER A 515 9.37 3.72 5.83
C SER A 515 9.18 5.04 5.06
N ILE A 516 9.78 6.15 5.51
CA ILE A 516 9.60 7.46 4.88
C ILE A 516 10.75 7.79 3.92
N PHE A 517 11.96 7.30 4.18
CA PHE A 517 13.12 7.67 3.39
C PHE A 517 13.74 6.49 2.63
N PHE A 518 14.09 5.41 3.32
CA PHE A 518 14.88 4.33 2.73
C PHE A 518 14.10 3.51 1.70
N GLU A 519 12.96 2.94 2.10
CA GLU A 519 12.13 2.12 1.20
C GLU A 519 11.63 2.92 -0.02
N PRO A 520 11.15 4.18 0.13
CA PRO A 520 10.79 4.99 -1.03
C PRO A 520 12.00 5.30 -1.93
N ALA A 521 13.18 5.57 -1.35
CA ALA A 521 14.41 5.80 -2.10
C ALA A 521 14.83 4.58 -2.91
N GLU A 522 14.73 3.38 -2.32
CA GLU A 522 15.02 2.11 -2.99
C GLU A 522 14.06 1.88 -4.18
N ALA A 523 12.76 2.11 -3.99
CA ALA A 523 11.76 1.98 -5.05
C ALA A 523 11.95 3.01 -6.17
N PHE A 524 12.38 4.23 -5.83
CA PHE A 524 12.58 5.33 -6.78
C PHE A 524 13.90 5.21 -7.57
N LEU A 525 14.89 4.49 -7.02
CA LEU A 525 16.25 4.47 -7.55
C LEU A 525 16.35 4.13 -9.05
N PRO A 526 15.66 3.10 -9.60
CA PRO A 526 15.77 2.76 -11.01
C PRO A 526 15.30 3.89 -11.93
N LEU A 527 14.20 4.57 -11.57
CA LEU A 527 13.70 5.71 -12.32
C LEU A 527 14.67 6.89 -12.22
N ALA A 528 15.19 7.18 -11.01
CA ALA A 528 16.13 8.27 -10.79
C ALA A 528 17.42 8.09 -11.60
N GLN A 529 17.97 6.87 -11.66
CA GLN A 529 19.16 6.53 -12.44
C GLN A 529 18.93 6.67 -13.95
N GLY A 530 17.70 6.49 -14.42
CA GLY A 530 17.32 6.65 -15.82
C GLY A 530 17.01 8.10 -16.23
N LEU A 531 17.09 9.08 -15.33
CA LEU A 531 16.82 10.47 -15.68
C LEU A 531 17.89 11.02 -16.63
N PRO A 532 17.52 11.93 -17.56
CA PRO A 532 18.46 12.55 -18.48
C PRO A 532 19.66 13.16 -17.75
N ALA A 533 20.87 12.86 -18.23
CA ALA A 533 22.15 13.31 -17.68
C ALA A 533 22.33 13.11 -16.15
N ALA A 534 21.65 12.13 -15.56
CA ALA A 534 21.84 11.78 -14.16
C ALA A 534 23.28 11.31 -13.90
N ILE A 535 23.91 11.88 -12.87
CA ILE A 535 25.22 11.45 -12.40
C ILE A 535 25.01 10.34 -11.38
N VAL A 536 25.22 9.09 -11.83
CA VAL A 536 25.16 7.90 -10.96
C VAL A 536 26.52 7.70 -10.26
N SER A 537 26.52 7.52 -8.95
CA SER A 537 27.75 7.42 -8.15
C SER A 537 27.62 6.52 -6.93
N ASP A 538 28.66 5.76 -6.62
CA ASP A 538 28.81 5.00 -5.38
C ASP A 538 29.60 5.75 -4.29
N ALA A 539 30.13 6.94 -4.60
CA ALA A 539 30.93 7.76 -3.69
C ALA A 539 30.26 8.09 -2.34
N PHE A 540 28.93 7.98 -2.24
CA PHE A 540 28.17 8.19 -0.99
C PHE A 540 28.54 7.20 0.13
N TRP A 541 29.06 6.04 -0.25
CA TRP A 541 29.35 4.92 0.64
C TRP A 541 30.85 4.66 0.78
N GLN A 542 31.67 5.47 0.13
CA GLN A 542 33.13 5.35 0.11
C GLN A 542 33.79 6.45 0.96
N ASP A 543 35.10 6.61 0.80
CA ASP A 543 35.88 7.63 1.49
C ASP A 543 35.64 9.05 0.95
N LEU A 544 36.20 10.03 1.68
CA LEU A 544 36.08 11.44 1.37
C LEU A 544 36.74 11.83 0.03
N GLY A 545 37.76 11.10 -0.42
CA GLY A 545 38.41 11.31 -1.71
C GLY A 545 37.43 11.11 -2.86
N LYS A 546 36.65 10.02 -2.80
CA LYS A 546 35.60 9.71 -3.79
C LYS A 546 34.46 10.73 -3.78
N ALA A 547 34.10 11.24 -2.60
CA ALA A 547 33.14 12.35 -2.49
C ALA A 547 33.68 13.66 -3.13
N ARG A 548 34.98 13.95 -3.02
CA ARG A 548 35.62 15.11 -3.70
C ARG A 548 35.65 14.94 -5.22
N GLU A 549 35.97 13.74 -5.72
CA GLU A 549 35.89 13.42 -7.15
C GLU A 549 34.46 13.65 -7.67
N LEU A 550 33.45 13.19 -6.93
CA LEU A 550 32.05 13.43 -7.28
C LEU A 550 31.70 14.92 -7.31
N ALA A 551 32.13 15.70 -6.31
CA ALA A 551 31.92 17.15 -6.27
C ALA A 551 32.52 17.84 -7.51
N SER A 552 33.74 17.48 -7.88
CA SER A 552 34.41 18.00 -9.08
C SER A 552 33.66 17.62 -10.37
N ARG A 553 33.16 16.38 -10.45
CA ARG A 553 32.36 15.90 -11.59
C ARG A 553 31.03 16.65 -11.72
N ILE A 554 30.37 16.95 -10.60
CA ILE A 554 29.14 17.76 -10.58
C ILE A 554 29.42 19.17 -11.09
N ALA A 555 30.47 19.83 -10.59
CA ALA A 555 30.87 21.16 -11.02
C ALA A 555 31.25 21.21 -12.51
N GLY A 556 31.93 20.18 -13.02
CA GLY A 556 32.24 20.04 -14.45
C GLY A 556 31.03 19.72 -15.35
N SER A 557 29.88 19.34 -14.77
CA SER A 557 28.67 18.96 -15.52
C SER A 557 27.64 20.09 -15.63
N VAL A 558 27.97 21.30 -15.16
CA VAL A 558 27.07 22.47 -15.15
C VAL A 558 26.54 22.82 -16.54
N ASP A 559 27.36 22.65 -17.58
CA ASP A 559 26.94 22.93 -18.97
C ASP A 559 26.13 21.78 -19.60
N ARG A 560 26.11 20.61 -18.95
CA ARG A 560 25.27 19.46 -19.31
C ARG A 560 23.99 19.38 -18.47
N ALA A 561 23.72 20.39 -17.65
CA ALA A 561 22.54 20.43 -16.79
C ALA A 561 21.26 20.47 -17.63
N VAL A 562 20.28 19.68 -17.24
CA VAL A 562 19.03 19.45 -17.98
C VAL A 562 18.03 20.56 -17.72
N ALA A 563 17.25 20.95 -18.72
CA ALA A 563 16.21 21.94 -18.50
C ALA A 563 15.09 21.37 -17.61
N LEU A 564 14.47 22.24 -16.81
CA LEU A 564 13.42 21.83 -15.89
C LEU A 564 12.24 21.13 -16.59
N ALA A 565 11.89 21.58 -17.79
CA ALA A 565 10.80 21.04 -18.60
C ALA A 565 11.06 19.59 -19.04
N ASP A 566 12.30 19.24 -19.39
CA ASP A 566 12.65 17.89 -19.84
C ASP A 566 12.51 16.88 -18.70
N LEU A 567 12.93 17.24 -17.49
CA LEU A 567 12.72 16.42 -16.29
C LEU A 567 11.24 16.24 -15.96
N GLN A 568 10.42 17.28 -16.16
CA GLN A 568 8.98 17.19 -15.96
C GLN A 568 8.32 16.26 -17.00
N ALA A 569 8.77 16.29 -18.26
CA ALA A 569 8.27 15.41 -19.31
C ALA A 569 8.55 13.92 -18.99
N VAL A 570 9.78 13.60 -18.60
CA VAL A 570 10.16 12.23 -18.21
C VAL A 570 9.34 11.72 -17.02
N LEU A 571 9.04 12.59 -16.04
CA LEU A 571 8.17 12.21 -14.92
C LEU A 571 6.73 11.93 -15.33
N GLN A 572 6.18 12.71 -16.26
CA GLN A 572 4.82 12.50 -16.77
C GLN A 572 4.71 11.19 -17.56
N GLU A 573 5.77 10.81 -18.26
CA GLU A 573 5.87 9.54 -18.97
C GLU A 573 6.10 8.36 -18.00
N GLY A 574 6.99 8.52 -17.02
CA GLY A 574 7.28 7.52 -15.99
C GLY A 574 6.08 7.20 -15.10
N ALA A 575 5.25 8.21 -14.76
CA ALA A 575 4.02 8.03 -13.99
C ALA A 575 2.96 7.19 -14.72
N ARG A 576 3.06 7.03 -16.05
CA ARG A 576 2.18 6.16 -16.84
C ARG A 576 2.67 4.70 -16.88
N SER A 577 3.96 4.46 -16.62
CA SER A 577 4.60 3.14 -16.62
C SER A 577 4.81 2.52 -15.24
N SER A 578 4.65 3.27 -14.15
CA SER A 578 5.08 2.85 -12.80
C SER A 578 4.18 1.85 -12.05
N ASN A 579 3.28 1.12 -12.72
CA ASN A 579 2.52 0.02 -12.09
C ASN A 579 3.23 -1.35 -12.13
N ARG A 580 4.49 -1.40 -12.57
CA ARG A 580 5.33 -2.60 -12.52
C ARG A 580 6.75 -2.25 -12.06
N ALA A 581 7.04 -2.42 -10.77
CA ALA A 581 8.31 -2.98 -10.30
C ALA A 581 8.29 -3.16 -8.77
N ALA A 582 8.45 -4.40 -8.33
CA ALA A 582 8.91 -4.72 -7.00
C ALA A 582 10.31 -4.10 -6.78
N GLY A 583 10.55 -3.53 -5.60
CA GLY A 583 11.84 -2.91 -5.25
C GLY A 583 13.00 -3.92 -5.24
N PRO A 584 14.21 -3.55 -5.66
CA PRO A 584 15.37 -4.43 -5.63
C PRO A 584 16.04 -4.40 -4.24
N HIS A 585 15.68 -5.38 -3.41
CA HIS A 585 16.17 -5.58 -2.05
C HIS A 585 17.71 -5.71 -1.93
N GLN A 586 18.27 -5.17 -0.84
CA GLN A 586 19.67 -5.25 -0.38
C GLN A 586 20.15 -6.65 0.06
N TRP A 587 19.30 -7.62 -0.14
CA TRP A 587 19.42 -9.03 0.19
C TRP A 587 18.59 -9.78 -0.84
N ALA A 588 19.07 -10.93 -1.30
CA ALA A 588 18.31 -11.71 -2.25
C ALA A 588 17.27 -12.54 -1.49
N LYS A 589 15.99 -12.30 -1.78
CA LYS A 589 14.90 -13.17 -1.32
C LYS A 589 14.03 -13.63 -2.47
N ALA A 590 13.45 -14.81 -2.28
CA ALA A 590 12.34 -15.28 -3.08
C ALA A 590 11.06 -15.18 -2.23
N GLU A 591 10.10 -14.37 -2.69
CA GLU A 591 8.73 -14.38 -2.14
C GLU A 591 7.83 -15.17 -3.08
N ILE A 592 6.99 -16.04 -2.53
CA ILE A 592 5.95 -16.68 -3.33
C ILE A 592 4.86 -15.62 -3.56
N PRO A 593 4.55 -15.25 -4.82
CA PRO A 593 3.58 -14.20 -5.12
C PRO A 593 2.23 -14.45 -4.43
N ALA A 594 1.61 -13.38 -3.92
CA ALA A 594 0.37 -13.44 -3.16
C ALA A 594 0.45 -14.31 -1.88
N SER A 595 1.65 -14.53 -1.34
CA SER A 595 1.87 -15.14 -0.03
C SER A 595 2.65 -14.23 0.91
N LYS A 596 2.74 -14.62 2.20
CA LYS A 596 3.67 -14.05 3.19
C LYS A 596 4.80 -15.02 3.53
N LEU A 597 5.04 -15.96 2.62
CA LEU A 597 6.14 -16.91 2.68
C LEU A 597 7.36 -16.26 2.03
N HIS A 598 8.47 -16.21 2.77
CA HIS A 598 9.72 -15.71 2.22
C HIS A 598 10.85 -16.72 2.42
N LEU A 599 11.71 -16.83 1.42
CA LEU A 599 12.98 -17.54 1.48
C LEU A 599 14.11 -16.52 1.37
N THR A 600 15.01 -16.52 2.34
CA THR A 600 16.24 -15.71 2.30
C THR A 600 17.31 -16.48 1.54
N LEU A 601 17.65 -16.02 0.33
CA LEU A 601 18.70 -16.62 -0.51
C LEU A 601 20.09 -16.11 -0.14
N LEU A 602 20.19 -14.83 0.20
CA LEU A 602 21.40 -14.15 0.68
C LEU A 602 21.05 -13.28 1.90
N PRO A 603 21.62 -13.52 3.09
CA PRO A 603 21.31 -12.77 4.30
C PRO A 603 21.95 -11.36 4.30
N PRO A 604 21.50 -10.45 5.18
CA PRO A 604 22.12 -9.13 5.36
C PRO A 604 23.55 -9.23 5.94
N PRO A 605 24.39 -8.18 5.78
CA PRO A 605 25.80 -8.15 6.19
C PRO A 605 26.07 -8.68 7.62
N ALA A 606 25.30 -8.20 8.59
CA ALA A 606 25.47 -8.57 10.01
C ALA A 606 25.13 -10.04 10.35
N ALA A 607 24.49 -10.76 9.42
CA ALA A 607 24.18 -12.18 9.55
C ALA A 607 25.18 -13.07 8.79
N ALA A 608 25.71 -12.58 7.66
CA ALA A 608 26.71 -13.31 6.86
C ALA A 608 28.01 -13.56 7.64
N ALA A 609 28.49 -12.57 8.40
CA ALA A 609 29.74 -12.66 9.16
C ALA A 609 29.74 -13.71 10.31
N ARG A 610 28.57 -14.23 10.72
CA ARG A 610 28.46 -15.16 11.86
C ARG A 610 28.48 -16.64 11.49
N GLY A 611 28.24 -16.96 10.22
CA GLY A 611 28.28 -18.33 9.71
C GLY A 611 29.53 -18.67 8.90
N ALA A 612 30.37 -17.68 8.58
CA ALA A 612 31.57 -17.86 7.79
C ALA A 612 32.76 -18.27 8.68
N SER A 613 33.56 -19.22 8.22
CA SER A 613 34.83 -19.61 8.84
C SER A 613 35.99 -18.64 8.53
N GLY A 614 35.75 -17.60 7.73
CA GLY A 614 36.72 -16.56 7.34
C GLY A 614 36.52 -15.23 8.07
N SER A 615 37.32 -14.22 7.71
CA SER A 615 37.17 -12.88 8.30
C SER A 615 35.84 -12.23 7.87
N ALA A 616 35.28 -11.36 8.71
CA ALA A 616 34.04 -10.65 8.40
C ALA A 616 34.13 -9.81 7.10
N ALA A 617 35.34 -9.34 6.77
CA ALA A 617 35.61 -8.59 5.54
C ALA A 617 35.52 -9.48 4.29
N GLU A 618 36.12 -10.67 4.32
CA GLU A 618 36.04 -11.64 3.21
C GLU A 618 34.60 -12.14 2.99
N ALA A 619 33.87 -12.39 4.08
CA ALA A 619 32.47 -12.80 4.00
C ALA A 619 31.59 -11.71 3.38
N GLU A 620 31.88 -10.44 3.65
CA GLU A 620 31.16 -9.30 3.08
C GLU A 620 31.53 -9.06 1.61
N GLU A 621 32.80 -9.23 1.24
CA GLU A 621 33.26 -9.18 -0.14
C GLU A 621 32.61 -10.29 -0.99
N GLU A 622 32.59 -11.53 -0.48
CA GLU A 622 31.92 -12.67 -1.10
C GLU A 622 30.42 -12.41 -1.25
N ARG A 623 29.77 -11.88 -0.20
CA ARG A 623 28.35 -11.51 -0.22
C ARG A 623 28.05 -10.46 -1.28
N GLY A 624 28.88 -9.41 -1.38
CA GLY A 624 28.74 -8.36 -2.39
C GLY A 624 28.92 -8.87 -3.81
N ALA A 625 29.95 -9.69 -4.05
CA ALA A 625 30.20 -10.33 -5.34
C ALA A 625 29.04 -11.27 -5.73
N LEU A 626 28.51 -12.03 -4.77
CA LEU A 626 27.38 -12.92 -4.98
C LEU A 626 26.08 -12.16 -5.28
N LEU A 627 25.78 -11.09 -4.54
CA LEU A 627 24.60 -10.25 -4.80
C LEU A 627 24.65 -9.69 -6.23
N LYS A 628 25.82 -9.25 -6.70
CA LYS A 628 26.01 -8.78 -8.08
C LYS A 628 25.72 -9.88 -9.12
N ARG A 629 26.15 -11.11 -8.87
CA ARG A 629 25.87 -12.26 -9.77
C ARG A 629 24.41 -12.67 -9.74
N MET A 630 23.78 -12.70 -8.56
CA MET A 630 22.36 -13.02 -8.40
C MET A 630 21.44 -12.02 -9.11
N ARG A 631 21.83 -10.75 -9.21
CA ARG A 631 21.08 -9.74 -9.99
C ARG A 631 20.94 -10.11 -11.47
N ALA A 632 21.90 -10.83 -12.04
CA ALA A 632 21.79 -11.32 -13.42
C ALA A 632 20.78 -12.47 -13.58
N GLN A 633 20.24 -12.99 -12.48
CA GLN A 633 19.29 -14.11 -12.44
C GLN A 633 17.86 -13.68 -12.12
N VAL A 634 17.57 -12.37 -12.17
CA VAL A 634 16.21 -11.86 -11.98
C VAL A 634 15.28 -12.48 -13.03
N GLY A 635 14.16 -13.06 -12.57
CA GLY A 635 13.18 -13.73 -13.44
C GLY A 635 13.42 -15.23 -13.61
N VAL A 636 14.53 -15.78 -13.10
CA VAL A 636 14.78 -17.23 -13.07
C VAL A 636 13.93 -17.88 -11.97
N TRP A 637 13.32 -19.02 -12.30
CA TRP A 637 12.53 -19.80 -11.35
C TRP A 637 13.43 -20.70 -10.50
N VAL A 638 13.27 -20.63 -9.18
CA VAL A 638 13.91 -21.53 -8.22
C VAL A 638 12.83 -22.44 -7.63
N GLN A 639 13.08 -23.74 -7.64
CA GLN A 639 12.24 -24.72 -6.96
C GLN A 639 12.77 -24.93 -5.54
N VAL A 640 11.89 -24.75 -4.55
CA VAL A 640 12.18 -24.86 -3.13
C VAL A 640 11.46 -26.10 -2.57
N PRO A 641 12.14 -27.24 -2.36
CA PRO A 641 11.51 -28.41 -1.76
C PRO A 641 11.20 -28.12 -0.29
N LEU A 642 9.93 -28.13 0.11
CA LEU A 642 9.53 -27.98 1.51
C LEU A 642 9.51 -29.35 2.17
N LEU A 643 10.31 -29.56 3.21
CA LEU A 643 10.47 -30.86 3.86
C LEU A 643 9.47 -31.03 5.00
N ARG A 644 9.49 -30.09 5.96
CA ARG A 644 8.58 -30.08 7.11
C ARG A 644 8.33 -28.67 7.61
N TYR A 645 7.17 -28.46 8.21
CA TYR A 645 6.86 -27.21 8.89
C TYR A 645 7.28 -27.29 10.36
N ILE A 646 7.99 -26.27 10.82
CA ILE A 646 8.44 -26.11 12.19
C ILE A 646 7.66 -24.95 12.80
N SER A 647 6.94 -25.26 13.88
CA SER A 647 6.24 -24.28 14.71
C SER A 647 6.86 -24.32 16.10
N ALA A 648 7.28 -23.18 16.64
CA ALA A 648 7.72 -23.11 18.02
C ALA A 648 7.09 -21.92 18.75
N VAL A 649 6.84 -22.13 20.05
CA VAL A 649 6.31 -21.12 20.96
C VAL A 649 7.26 -21.05 22.15
N SER A 650 7.78 -19.86 22.46
CA SER A 650 8.57 -19.69 23.67
C SER A 650 7.65 -19.74 24.90
N VAL A 651 8.00 -20.56 25.89
CA VAL A 651 7.39 -20.45 27.22
C VAL A 651 8.02 -19.24 27.92
N PRO A 652 7.24 -18.21 28.29
CA PRO A 652 7.79 -17.06 28.99
C PRO A 652 8.35 -17.50 30.35
N THR A 653 9.63 -17.22 30.61
CA THR A 653 10.27 -17.49 31.92
C THR A 653 9.87 -16.48 33.00
N MET A 654 9.24 -15.36 32.61
CA MET A 654 8.71 -14.35 33.53
C MET A 654 7.24 -14.05 33.20
N ALA A 655 6.43 -13.86 34.24
CA ALA A 655 4.97 -13.65 34.14
C ALA A 655 4.53 -12.45 33.28
N ALA A 656 5.45 -11.53 32.94
CA ALA A 656 5.18 -10.34 32.14
C ALA A 656 5.66 -10.43 30.67
N ALA A 657 6.40 -11.47 30.27
CA ALA A 657 6.90 -11.58 28.91
C ALA A 657 5.84 -12.18 27.97
N MET A 658 5.54 -11.49 26.87
CA MET A 658 4.63 -12.02 25.84
C MET A 658 5.24 -13.26 25.17
N PRO A 659 4.44 -14.28 24.83
CA PRO A 659 4.95 -15.46 24.13
C PRO A 659 5.49 -15.06 22.76
N ARG A 660 6.69 -15.55 22.44
CA ARG A 660 7.28 -15.49 21.11
C ARG A 660 6.77 -16.69 20.31
N ARG A 661 6.34 -16.48 19.07
CA ARG A 661 5.92 -17.55 18.16
C ARG A 661 6.70 -17.46 16.87
N LEU A 662 7.08 -18.59 16.34
CA LEU A 662 7.77 -18.70 15.07
C LEU A 662 7.21 -19.86 14.27
N GLY A 663 7.14 -19.67 12.95
CA GLY A 663 6.61 -20.64 12.00
C GLY A 663 7.41 -20.56 10.72
N PHE A 664 8.01 -21.67 10.30
CA PHE A 664 8.81 -21.73 9.09
C PHE A 664 8.90 -23.15 8.53
N TRP A 665 9.16 -23.27 7.23
CA TRP A 665 9.44 -24.54 6.57
C TRP A 665 10.94 -24.78 6.53
N GLU A 666 11.36 -25.97 6.98
CA GLU A 666 12.65 -26.51 6.60
C GLU A 666 12.61 -26.88 5.11
N VAL A 667 13.68 -26.55 4.38
CA VAL A 667 13.76 -26.80 2.94
C VAL A 667 14.91 -27.74 2.60
N GLY A 668 14.72 -28.49 1.51
CA GLY A 668 15.77 -29.29 0.89
C GLY A 668 16.66 -28.47 -0.03
N ASP A 669 17.51 -29.14 -0.79
CA ASP A 669 18.38 -28.48 -1.77
C ASP A 669 17.57 -27.68 -2.80
N LEU A 670 17.90 -26.40 -2.93
CA LEU A 670 17.30 -25.52 -3.92
C LEU A 670 17.67 -26.01 -5.33
N ARG A 671 16.69 -26.09 -6.23
CA ARG A 671 16.89 -26.44 -7.63
C ARG A 671 16.65 -25.23 -8.53
N GLY A 672 17.40 -25.11 -9.62
CA GLY A 672 17.31 -23.96 -10.54
C GLY A 672 18.17 -22.76 -10.14
N LEU A 673 18.84 -22.78 -8.98
CA LEU A 673 19.88 -21.83 -8.60
C LEU A 673 21.24 -22.52 -8.67
N ALA A 674 22.14 -22.04 -9.53
CA ALA A 674 23.46 -22.65 -9.71
C ALA A 674 24.25 -22.70 -8.39
N PRO A 675 25.07 -23.73 -8.13
CA PRO A 675 25.76 -23.88 -6.84
C PRO A 675 26.65 -22.70 -6.46
N ASP A 676 27.28 -22.04 -7.45
CA ASP A 676 28.13 -20.86 -7.25
C ASP A 676 27.33 -19.59 -6.93
N LEU A 677 26.00 -19.65 -7.08
CA LEU A 677 25.04 -18.60 -6.72
C LEU A 677 24.37 -18.86 -5.36
N GLN A 678 24.71 -19.96 -4.69
CA GLN A 678 24.22 -20.26 -3.34
C GLN A 678 25.27 -19.81 -2.33
N PHE A 679 24.90 -18.89 -1.45
CA PHE A 679 25.80 -18.43 -0.40
C PHE A 679 26.08 -19.59 0.56
N ALA A 680 27.34 -20.06 0.61
CA ALA A 680 27.68 -21.29 1.32
C ALA A 680 27.24 -21.28 2.80
N PRO A 681 27.42 -20.19 3.58
CA PRO A 681 26.92 -20.12 4.96
C PRO A 681 25.39 -20.17 5.08
N GLN A 682 24.66 -19.71 4.06
CA GLN A 682 23.19 -19.71 4.06
C GLN A 682 22.62 -21.06 3.59
N ARG A 683 23.35 -21.80 2.75
CA ARG A 683 22.89 -23.06 2.16
C ARG A 683 22.47 -24.08 3.22
N SER A 684 23.21 -24.16 4.33
CA SER A 684 22.94 -25.05 5.44
C SER A 684 21.80 -24.58 6.37
N ILE A 685 21.17 -23.44 6.10
CA ILE A 685 20.09 -22.88 6.92
C ILE A 685 18.96 -22.30 6.08
N TYR A 686 18.84 -22.70 4.81
CA TYR A 686 17.70 -22.30 4.01
C TYR A 686 16.40 -22.73 4.71
N HIS A 687 15.43 -21.81 4.72
CA HIS A 687 14.11 -22.02 5.28
C HIS A 687 13.12 -21.06 4.62
N VAL A 688 11.86 -21.46 4.50
CA VAL A 688 10.77 -20.55 4.10
C VAL A 688 10.04 -20.09 5.34
N THR A 689 10.24 -18.85 5.76
CA THR A 689 9.53 -18.30 6.92
C THR A 689 8.09 -17.96 6.57
N ASP A 690 7.15 -18.35 7.44
CA ASP A 690 5.78 -17.83 7.42
C ASP A 690 5.71 -16.54 8.25
N LEU A 691 5.77 -15.38 7.58
CA LEU A 691 5.70 -14.09 8.26
C LEU A 691 4.38 -13.87 9.00
N ALA A 692 3.31 -14.57 8.61
CA ALA A 692 2.01 -14.45 9.29
C ALA A 692 1.99 -15.22 10.63
N ALA A 693 2.87 -16.22 10.80
CA ALA A 693 3.00 -17.01 12.01
C ALA A 693 3.93 -16.38 13.07
N LEU A 694 4.69 -15.34 12.71
CA LEU A 694 5.61 -14.65 13.62
C LEU A 694 4.86 -13.78 14.64
N VAL A 695 5.19 -13.94 15.92
CA VAL A 695 4.72 -13.09 17.02
C VAL A 695 5.90 -12.76 17.93
N ASN A 696 6.22 -11.48 18.10
CA ASN A 696 7.39 -11.02 18.89
C ASN A 696 8.71 -11.71 18.46
N THR A 697 8.82 -12.00 17.17
CA THR A 697 9.96 -12.65 16.52
C THR A 697 10.20 -12.01 15.15
N SER A 698 11.36 -12.29 14.61
CA SER A 698 11.84 -11.88 13.31
C SER A 698 12.21 -13.12 12.49
N PRO A 699 12.32 -13.00 11.16
CA PRO A 699 12.80 -14.10 10.32
C PRO A 699 14.14 -14.69 10.76
N ARG A 700 15.00 -13.85 11.33
CA ARG A 700 16.29 -14.26 11.86
C ARG A 700 16.17 -15.31 12.97
N ASP A 701 15.12 -15.23 13.79
CA ASP A 701 14.90 -16.19 14.87
C ASP A 701 14.61 -17.61 14.33
N CYS A 702 14.03 -17.73 13.13
CA CYS A 702 13.80 -19.01 12.45
C CYS A 702 15.13 -19.68 12.06
N ALA A 703 16.10 -18.91 11.56
CA ALA A 703 17.44 -19.40 11.23
C ALA A 703 18.17 -19.92 12.48
N GLU A 704 18.13 -19.15 13.57
CA GLU A 704 18.75 -19.53 14.85
C GLU A 704 18.10 -20.81 15.43
N MET A 705 16.78 -20.95 15.32
CA MET A 705 16.07 -22.16 15.71
C MET A 705 16.45 -23.37 14.85
N LEU A 706 16.53 -23.22 13.52
CA LEU A 706 16.94 -24.30 12.62
C LEU A 706 18.36 -24.78 12.91
N LEU A 707 19.28 -23.85 13.19
CA LEU A 707 20.64 -24.17 13.63
C LEU A 707 20.65 -24.95 14.94
N ALA A 708 19.83 -24.55 15.92
CA ALA A 708 19.71 -25.26 17.18
C ALA A 708 19.20 -26.69 16.98
N ILE A 709 18.16 -26.87 16.17
CA ILE A 709 17.60 -28.19 15.83
C ILE A 709 18.67 -29.10 15.20
N ARG A 710 19.46 -28.58 14.25
CA ARG A 710 20.49 -29.34 13.55
C ARG A 710 21.65 -29.75 14.47
N ARG A 711 22.12 -28.84 15.34
CA ARG A 711 23.14 -29.16 16.35
C ARG A 711 22.67 -30.27 17.30
N CYS A 712 21.39 -30.26 17.68
CA CYS A 712 20.80 -31.30 18.51
C CYS A 712 20.71 -32.66 17.79
N SER A 713 20.43 -32.69 16.48
CA SER A 713 20.40 -33.95 15.72
C SER A 713 21.77 -34.59 15.55
N GLU A 714 22.85 -33.81 15.52
CA GLU A 714 24.23 -34.31 15.38
C GLU A 714 24.78 -34.93 16.69
N HIS A 715 24.20 -34.60 17.84
CA HIS A 715 24.67 -35.03 19.16
C HIS A 715 23.77 -36.08 19.83
N ARG A 716 22.93 -36.80 19.08
CA ARG A 716 22.05 -37.82 19.65
C ARG A 716 22.93 -38.96 20.22
N PRO A 717 23.00 -39.17 21.55
CA PRO A 717 23.68 -40.33 22.09
C PRO A 717 22.88 -41.57 21.67
N GLU A 718 23.56 -42.65 21.28
CA GLU A 718 22.92 -43.90 20.83
C GLU A 718 22.05 -44.57 21.91
N ASN A 719 22.09 -44.09 23.16
CA ASN A 719 21.26 -44.57 24.25
C ASN A 719 20.24 -43.50 24.66
N GLY A 720 18.96 -43.80 24.42
CA GLY A 720 17.82 -42.90 24.60
C GLY A 720 17.64 -42.30 26.00
N ALA A 721 18.37 -41.23 26.28
CA ALA A 721 18.14 -40.35 27.43
C ALA A 721 17.39 -39.08 26.97
N GLU A 722 16.20 -38.87 27.55
CA GLU A 722 15.47 -37.59 27.44
C GLU A 722 16.25 -36.46 28.11
N TRP A 723 16.42 -35.35 27.39
CA TRP A 723 17.08 -34.16 27.91
C TRP A 723 16.08 -33.25 28.63
N ARG A 724 16.31 -32.99 29.92
CA ARG A 724 15.64 -31.92 30.68
C ARG A 724 16.54 -30.69 30.72
N GLY A 725 16.27 -29.70 29.87
CA GLY A 725 16.89 -28.39 29.97
C GLY A 725 16.15 -27.29 29.22
N GLY A 726 15.68 -26.29 29.96
CA GLY A 726 15.53 -24.89 29.58
C GLY A 726 14.51 -24.45 28.51
N ALA A 727 14.19 -25.26 27.51
CA ALA A 727 13.23 -24.89 26.46
C ALA A 727 12.42 -26.13 26.06
N LEU A 728 11.15 -26.15 26.46
CA LEU A 728 10.19 -27.13 26.00
C LEU A 728 9.90 -26.87 24.51
N CYS A 729 10.68 -27.52 23.64
CA CYS A 729 10.25 -27.82 22.29
C CYS A 729 9.26 -29.00 22.36
N THR A 730 7.97 -28.71 22.45
CA THR A 730 6.96 -29.71 22.11
C THR A 730 6.87 -29.76 20.58
N GLY A 731 7.32 -30.88 20.00
CA GLY A 731 7.23 -31.17 18.57
C GLY A 731 5.80 -31.38 18.09
#